data_AF-A0A814AF63-F1
#
_entry.id   AF-A0A814AF63-F1
#
_cell.length_a   1.000
_cell.length_b   1.000
_cell.length_c   1.000
_cell.angle_alpha   90.00
_cell.angle_beta   90.00
_cell.angle_gamma   90.00
#
_symmetry.space_group_name_H-M   'P 1'
#
loop_
_entity.id
_entity.type
_entity.pdbx_description
1 polymer ?
#
loop_
_entity_poly.entity_id
_entity_poly.type
_entity_poly.pdbx_seq_one_letter_code
_entity_poly.pdbx_strand_id
1 'polypeptide(L)'
;MKFLAIFLIVFSTTQNVLSVNIRSDLFKQLEDRINSYQVLKEQAYRPPFKWFEKLGLYRSDIRINLFGNPLAQELRSGELTAIFDNDMFSTGWIITALLEANLYGKGAPVFDAKRLQLALETIGSYHNKNDKNYMHSLIRSFWPQIYNSTNGLWSQQPDNIRYVALNIEHIPWDSIEKILHTLGFENLIKYAEEFRQLGGEAIRAFCIPPDFDDTYLNLGLGATLHKLRSTYPHAYETWLQNNTDIDHLIEVTNKYSYKPFSSDPNESVIDPRTYFFARDFLIQSQNENKPLSLITTWIQNLDEQRKLKDLSISMPFNLNNVDVTVSANTIYGMTSAALFNINEFTSKFLNSPQMIQTYLNTTRFVSWAIKSNFTNRPDLAQVYYPSTYNFLWYASRTLFLIESEAKKMSFLNNDNLESVLLEAKSYLQDAFETKATEFLLNWQIKDGVDKTHFRDFIGLNDTNLFGKPESKNDDAIFSTAQAINILIATWTFQRPDTGSLVWKTNTPNEVKQLVKTSVNWLQENVFNKKFKTFNAFFSGSVKGFSSLPFWYPSNFVQFLNGTSVDPSSISTDVLGDVIYGVQGTIDEGEFEKMTQQPHFGVTTPIDFVGYNVKENVFPFWSSTPYTYAVSLLALSQYNNLE
;
A
#
# COMPACT_ATOMS: atom_id res chain seq x y z
N MET A 1 47.34 24.30 -53.38
CA MET A 1 45.89 24.44 -53.62
C MET A 1 45.29 23.04 -53.61
N LYS A 2 44.78 22.59 -52.46
CA LYS A 2 43.35 22.51 -52.10
C LYS A 2 42.61 21.50 -53.00
N PHE A 3 42.48 20.25 -52.57
CA PHE A 3 41.37 19.66 -51.78
C PHE A 3 40.03 19.67 -52.54
N LEU A 4 39.45 18.49 -52.82
CA LEU A 4 38.33 17.92 -52.05
C LEU A 4 37.85 16.61 -52.70
N ALA A 5 38.11 15.47 -52.05
CA ALA A 5 37.40 14.22 -52.29
C ALA A 5 36.21 14.19 -51.32
N ILE A 6 35.01 14.00 -51.85
CA ILE A 6 33.76 13.90 -51.12
C ILE A 6 33.75 12.56 -50.38
N PHE A 7 33.96 12.59 -49.06
CA PHE A 7 33.62 11.50 -48.16
C PHE A 7 32.15 11.66 -47.76
N LEU A 8 31.32 10.71 -48.18
CA LEU A 8 29.99 10.49 -47.60
C LEU A 8 30.18 10.07 -46.14
N ILE A 9 29.93 10.98 -45.21
CA ILE A 9 29.65 10.63 -43.81
C ILE A 9 28.13 10.47 -43.71
N VAL A 10 27.67 9.23 -43.81
CA VAL A 10 26.39 8.83 -43.26
C VAL A 10 26.55 8.89 -41.75
N PHE A 11 26.04 9.95 -41.12
CA PHE A 11 25.81 9.98 -39.69
C PHE A 11 24.70 8.97 -39.37
N SER A 12 25.07 7.71 -39.17
CA SER A 12 24.30 6.83 -38.31
C SER A 12 24.46 7.37 -36.89
N THR A 13 23.45 8.07 -36.38
CA THR A 13 23.34 8.37 -34.95
C THR A 13 22.97 7.08 -34.21
N THR A 14 23.89 6.12 -34.17
CA THR A 14 23.90 5.10 -33.14
C THR A 14 24.40 5.81 -31.88
N GLN A 15 23.47 6.37 -31.11
CA GLN A 15 23.74 6.62 -29.69
C GLN A 15 24.02 5.25 -29.07
N ASN A 16 25.29 4.87 -29.02
CA ASN A 16 25.77 3.82 -28.15
C ASN A 16 25.43 4.26 -26.73
N VAL A 17 24.28 3.81 -26.24
CA VAL A 17 23.93 3.84 -24.84
C VAL A 17 24.97 2.97 -24.15
N LEU A 18 26.06 3.57 -23.67
CA LEU A 18 26.98 2.88 -22.77
C LEU A 18 26.15 2.28 -21.65
N SER A 19 26.14 0.95 -21.55
CA SER A 19 25.39 0.21 -20.55
C SER A 19 25.90 0.59 -19.16
N VAL A 20 24.98 0.91 -18.26
CA VAL A 20 25.34 1.06 -16.84
C VAL A 20 25.60 -0.35 -16.32
N ASN A 21 26.87 -0.67 -16.04
CA ASN A 21 27.19 -1.92 -15.36
C ASN A 21 26.93 -1.76 -13.87
N ILE A 22 25.89 -2.43 -13.38
CA ILE A 22 25.63 -2.52 -11.94
C ILE A 22 26.77 -3.31 -11.30
N ARG A 23 27.32 -2.79 -10.20
CA ARG A 23 28.41 -3.43 -9.48
C ARG A 23 27.94 -4.78 -8.92
N SER A 24 28.63 -5.86 -9.24
CA SER A 24 28.22 -7.23 -8.86
C SER A 24 28.16 -7.46 -7.34
N ASP A 25 28.97 -6.73 -6.56
CA ASP A 25 28.97 -6.78 -5.10
C ASP A 25 27.74 -6.09 -4.48
N LEU A 26 27.08 -5.19 -5.20
CA LEU A 26 25.93 -4.43 -4.72
C LEU A 26 24.74 -5.33 -4.40
N PHE A 27 24.44 -6.31 -5.25
CA PHE A 27 23.33 -7.23 -5.00
C PHE A 27 23.54 -8.07 -3.74
N LYS A 28 24.77 -8.55 -3.52
CA LYS A 28 25.10 -9.30 -2.32
C LYS A 28 25.02 -8.43 -1.06
N GLN A 29 25.51 -7.20 -1.13
CA GLN A 29 25.38 -6.25 -0.01
C GLN A 29 23.90 -5.95 0.32
N LEU A 30 23.04 -5.79 -0.69
CA LEU A 30 21.61 -5.56 -0.47
C LEU A 30 20.95 -6.77 0.20
N GLU A 31 21.21 -7.98 -0.31
CA GLU A 31 20.75 -9.22 0.29
C GLU A 31 21.20 -9.35 1.76
N ASP A 32 22.49 -9.13 2.04
CA ASP A 32 23.05 -9.22 3.39
C ASP A 32 22.40 -8.20 4.34
N ARG A 33 22.12 -6.98 3.86
CA ARG A 33 21.38 -5.97 4.62
C ARG A 33 19.97 -6.44 4.91
N ILE A 34 19.21 -6.88 3.92
CA ILE A 34 17.84 -7.37 4.09
C ILE A 34 17.82 -8.50 5.12
N ASN A 35 18.67 -9.51 4.94
CA ASN A 35 18.79 -10.68 5.82
C ASN A 35 19.16 -10.32 7.27
N SER A 36 19.88 -9.22 7.48
CA SER A 36 20.24 -8.76 8.83
C SER A 36 19.06 -8.22 9.65
N TYR A 37 17.92 -7.92 9.00
CA TYR A 37 16.71 -7.40 9.65
C TYR A 37 15.64 -8.47 9.91
N GLN A 38 15.83 -9.72 9.49
CA GLN A 38 14.91 -10.78 9.86
C GLN A 38 15.14 -11.18 11.33
N VAL A 39 14.07 -11.25 12.10
CA VAL A 39 14.10 -11.73 13.48
C VAL A 39 14.37 -13.23 13.46
N LEU A 40 15.58 -13.63 13.85
CA LEU A 40 15.99 -15.05 13.91
C LEU A 40 15.80 -15.67 15.29
N LYS A 41 15.46 -14.86 16.28
CA LYS A 41 15.16 -15.29 17.64
C LYS A 41 14.12 -14.37 18.24
N GLU A 42 13.03 -14.95 18.73
CA GLU A 42 11.99 -14.18 19.40
C GLU A 42 12.56 -13.41 20.60
N GLN A 43 12.19 -12.14 20.70
CA GLN A 43 12.52 -11.26 21.81
C GLN A 43 11.25 -10.89 22.54
N ALA A 44 11.13 -11.25 23.81
CA ALA A 44 10.04 -10.78 24.66
C ALA A 44 10.14 -9.27 24.93
N TYR A 45 8.98 -8.61 25.07
CA TYR A 45 8.91 -7.22 25.51
C TYR A 45 9.60 -7.03 26.87
N ARG A 46 10.50 -6.05 26.97
CA ARG A 46 11.09 -5.60 28.25
C ARG A 46 11.10 -4.07 28.29
N PRO A 47 10.22 -3.44 29.08
CA PRO A 47 10.13 -1.98 29.13
C PRO A 47 11.44 -1.36 29.63
N PRO A 48 11.73 -0.09 29.29
CA PRO A 48 10.93 0.78 28.41
C PRO A 48 11.27 0.69 26.91
N PHE A 49 12.39 0.07 26.51
CA PHE A 49 12.91 0.17 25.12
C PHE A 49 13.35 -1.16 24.49
N LYS A 50 12.91 -2.31 25.01
CA LYS A 50 13.04 -3.58 24.27
C LYS A 50 11.66 -4.03 23.83
N TRP A 51 11.41 -3.88 22.53
CA TRP A 51 10.17 -4.27 21.91
C TRP A 51 10.04 -5.80 21.83
N PHE A 52 8.81 -6.29 21.82
CA PHE A 52 8.52 -7.65 21.40
C PHE A 52 8.84 -7.79 19.91
N GLU A 53 9.69 -8.74 19.55
CA GLU A 53 10.04 -9.06 18.16
C GLU A 53 9.71 -10.52 17.90
N LYS A 54 8.76 -10.76 16.98
CA LYS A 54 8.27 -12.08 16.64
C LYS A 54 9.19 -12.77 15.65
N LEU A 55 9.54 -14.03 15.93
CA LEU A 55 10.39 -14.86 15.07
C LEU A 55 9.87 -14.90 13.63
N GLY A 56 10.78 -14.75 12.67
CA GLY A 56 10.53 -14.90 11.24
C GLY A 56 10.08 -13.65 10.50
N LEU A 57 9.57 -12.64 11.21
CA LEU A 57 9.26 -11.33 10.62
C LEU A 57 10.51 -10.54 10.28
N TYR A 58 10.40 -9.65 9.31
CA TYR A 58 11.38 -8.60 9.06
C TYR A 58 10.99 -7.34 9.83
N ARG A 59 12.01 -6.57 10.24
CA ARG A 59 11.80 -5.32 10.97
C ARG A 59 10.88 -4.34 10.21
N SER A 60 9.87 -3.87 10.94
CA SER A 60 8.92 -2.83 10.59
C SER A 60 8.78 -1.91 11.80
N ASP A 61 8.77 -0.60 11.59
CA ASP A 61 8.69 0.37 12.69
C ASP A 61 7.48 1.30 12.50
N ILE A 62 6.69 1.47 13.55
CA ILE A 62 5.70 2.54 13.69
C ILE A 62 6.46 3.82 14.10
N ARG A 63 6.23 4.89 13.35
CA ARG A 63 6.83 6.21 13.54
C ARG A 63 5.75 7.28 13.43
N ILE A 64 6.03 8.48 13.92
CA ILE A 64 5.13 9.62 13.81
C ILE A 64 5.67 10.59 12.75
N ASN A 65 4.82 11.00 11.80
CA ASN A 65 5.22 11.98 10.78
C ASN A 65 5.32 13.37 11.41
N LEU A 66 6.52 13.70 11.89
CA LEU A 66 6.90 15.03 12.34
C LEU A 66 7.89 15.63 11.34
N PHE A 67 7.72 16.91 11.04
CA PHE A 67 8.60 17.66 10.15
C PHE A 67 8.95 19.00 10.77
N GLY A 68 10.00 19.63 10.23
CA GLY A 68 10.43 20.96 10.65
C GLY A 68 11.83 20.91 11.24
N ASN A 69 12.02 21.41 12.46
CA ASN A 69 13.36 21.57 13.02
C ASN A 69 14.08 20.22 13.25
N PRO A 70 15.42 20.21 13.50
CA PRO A 70 16.20 18.98 13.66
C PRO A 70 15.72 18.06 14.79
N LEU A 71 14.96 18.59 15.73
CA LEU A 71 14.40 17.79 16.81
C LEU A 71 13.11 17.08 16.38
N ALA A 72 12.26 17.71 15.57
CA ALA A 72 11.13 17.03 14.93
C ALA A 72 11.64 15.87 14.06
N GLN A 73 12.75 16.11 13.36
CA GLN A 73 13.48 15.07 12.62
C GLN A 73 13.97 13.95 13.55
N GLU A 74 14.59 14.25 14.70
CA GLU A 74 15.04 13.22 15.65
C GLU A 74 13.86 12.43 16.24
N LEU A 75 12.74 13.08 16.58
CA LEU A 75 11.55 12.39 17.07
C LEU A 75 10.94 11.45 16.01
N ARG A 76 10.96 11.84 14.73
CA ARG A 76 10.53 11.00 13.61
C ARG A 76 11.51 9.84 13.34
N SER A 77 12.82 10.11 13.42
CA SER A 77 13.86 9.22 12.91
C SER A 77 14.59 8.39 13.97
N GLY A 78 14.48 8.76 15.25
CA GLY A 78 15.19 8.16 16.36
C GLY A 78 14.79 6.71 16.63
N GLU A 79 15.75 5.89 17.06
CA GLU A 79 15.51 4.49 17.43
C GLU A 79 14.74 4.36 18.75
N LEU A 80 14.82 5.36 19.63
CA LEU A 80 14.10 5.39 20.91
C LEU A 80 12.62 5.76 20.76
N THR A 81 12.25 6.41 19.66
CA THR A 81 10.87 6.83 19.36
C THR A 81 10.18 5.93 18.34
N ALA A 82 10.93 5.04 17.70
CA ALA A 82 10.41 3.99 16.83
C ALA A 82 9.86 2.83 17.66
N ILE A 83 8.68 2.33 17.29
CA ILE A 83 8.06 1.15 17.93
C ILE A 83 8.11 0.01 16.92
N PHE A 84 8.78 -1.09 17.26
CA PHE A 84 8.80 -2.27 16.40
C PHE A 84 7.37 -2.79 16.22
N ASP A 85 6.94 -3.02 14.98
CA ASP A 85 5.66 -3.64 14.68
C ASP A 85 5.82 -5.09 14.22
N ASN A 86 4.92 -5.95 14.70
CA ASN A 86 4.86 -7.36 14.31
C ASN A 86 3.78 -7.58 13.26
N ASP A 87 3.77 -6.78 12.19
CA ASP A 87 2.86 -6.94 11.05
C ASP A 87 3.36 -8.01 10.07
N MET A 88 2.43 -8.72 9.41
CA MET A 88 2.82 -9.63 8.32
C MET A 88 3.05 -8.90 6.99
N PHE A 89 2.45 -7.72 6.82
CA PHE A 89 2.38 -6.98 5.57
C PHE A 89 3.78 -6.66 5.00
N SER A 90 4.63 -6.03 5.82
CA SER A 90 6.00 -5.67 5.45
C SER A 90 6.83 -6.90 5.08
N THR A 91 6.70 -7.98 5.86
CA THR A 91 7.37 -9.25 5.60
C THR A 91 6.91 -9.88 4.29
N GLY A 92 5.60 -9.90 4.02
CA GLY A 92 5.01 -10.38 2.77
C GLY A 92 5.54 -9.62 1.55
N TRP A 93 5.67 -8.30 1.65
CA TRP A 93 6.23 -7.48 0.57
C TRP A 93 7.73 -7.67 0.36
N ILE A 94 8.50 -7.80 1.44
CA ILE A 94 9.95 -8.05 1.35
C ILE A 94 10.21 -9.35 0.60
N ILE A 95 9.56 -10.45 0.99
CA ILE A 95 9.77 -11.73 0.32
C ILE A 95 9.19 -11.74 -1.09
N THR A 96 8.09 -11.04 -1.35
CA THR A 96 7.55 -10.88 -2.71
C THR A 96 8.55 -10.17 -3.61
N ALA A 97 9.15 -9.05 -3.18
CA ALA A 97 10.13 -8.32 -3.96
C ALA A 97 11.42 -9.15 -4.21
N LEU A 98 11.86 -9.94 -3.23
CA LEU A 98 13.00 -10.85 -3.40
C LEU A 98 12.72 -11.96 -4.42
N LEU A 99 11.54 -12.60 -4.34
CA LEU A 99 11.14 -13.64 -5.27
C LEU A 99 10.94 -13.08 -6.69
N GLU A 100 10.37 -11.88 -6.82
CA GLU A 100 10.25 -11.17 -8.10
C GLU A 100 11.61 -10.80 -8.67
N ALA A 101 12.60 -10.46 -7.84
CA ALA A 101 13.96 -10.23 -8.30
C ALA A 101 14.59 -11.52 -8.86
N ASN A 102 14.23 -12.70 -8.32
CA ASN A 102 14.64 -13.98 -8.89
C ASN A 102 13.89 -14.34 -10.19
N LEU A 103 12.64 -13.90 -10.35
CA LEU A 103 11.84 -14.18 -11.55
C LEU A 103 12.15 -13.25 -12.72
N TYR A 104 12.31 -11.96 -12.44
CA TYR A 104 12.33 -10.90 -13.45
C TYR A 104 13.67 -10.16 -13.50
N GLY A 105 14.53 -10.36 -12.52
CA GLY A 105 15.84 -9.74 -12.44
C GLY A 105 16.99 -10.64 -12.90
N LYS A 106 18.16 -10.03 -13.09
CA LYS A 106 19.43 -10.70 -13.41
C LYS A 106 20.49 -10.29 -12.41
N GLY A 107 21.20 -11.26 -11.85
CA GLY A 107 22.26 -11.03 -10.86
C GLY A 107 21.79 -10.92 -9.40
N ALA A 108 20.47 -10.89 -9.16
CA ALA A 108 19.92 -11.04 -7.81
C ALA A 108 20.32 -12.43 -7.24
N PRO A 109 20.86 -12.50 -6.01
CA PRO A 109 21.09 -13.76 -5.32
C PRO A 109 19.81 -14.57 -5.21
N VAL A 110 19.94 -15.89 -5.26
CA VAL A 110 18.84 -16.80 -4.92
C VAL A 110 18.52 -16.58 -3.45
N PHE A 111 17.28 -16.17 -3.14
CA PHE A 111 16.87 -15.94 -1.77
C PHE A 111 17.04 -17.21 -0.93
N ASP A 112 17.60 -17.07 0.28
CA ASP A 112 17.82 -18.15 1.24
C ASP A 112 16.51 -18.88 1.56
N ALA A 113 16.43 -20.14 1.15
CA ALA A 113 15.24 -20.97 1.32
C ALA A 113 14.83 -21.15 2.79
N LYS A 114 15.77 -21.16 3.74
CA LYS A 114 15.43 -21.28 5.18
C LYS A 114 14.80 -20.00 5.70
N ARG A 115 15.29 -18.85 5.25
CA ARG A 115 14.73 -17.54 5.61
C ARG A 115 13.36 -17.33 5.00
N LEU A 116 13.18 -17.75 3.75
CA LEU A 116 11.88 -17.78 3.08
C LEU A 116 10.89 -18.66 3.84
N GLN A 117 11.30 -19.90 4.18
CA GLN A 117 10.46 -20.84 4.93
C GLN A 117 10.04 -20.25 6.27
N LEU A 118 10.98 -19.68 7.03
CA LEU A 118 10.71 -19.05 8.32
C LEU A 118 9.70 -17.89 8.21
N ALA A 119 9.84 -17.04 7.18
CA ALA A 119 8.91 -15.95 6.93
C ALA A 119 7.51 -16.47 6.58
N LEU A 120 7.41 -17.51 5.74
CA LEU A 120 6.13 -18.11 5.33
C LEU A 120 5.40 -18.80 6.49
N GLU A 121 6.12 -19.54 7.33
CA GLU A 121 5.55 -20.15 8.53
C GLU A 121 4.99 -19.07 9.46
N THR A 122 5.72 -17.96 9.64
CA THR A 122 5.24 -16.85 10.46
C THR A 122 4.02 -16.15 9.82
N ILE A 123 4.01 -15.87 8.51
CA ILE A 123 2.83 -15.32 7.80
C ILE A 123 1.62 -16.25 7.96
N GLY A 124 1.84 -17.58 7.92
CA GLY A 124 0.79 -18.57 8.19
C GLY A 124 0.15 -18.41 9.57
N SER A 125 0.80 -17.78 10.55
CA SER A 125 0.17 -17.53 11.86
C SER A 125 -0.86 -16.38 11.89
N TYR A 126 -1.04 -15.65 10.77
CA TYR A 126 -1.92 -14.47 10.64
C TYR A 126 -3.26 -14.79 9.96
N HIS A 127 -3.65 -16.07 9.87
CA HIS A 127 -5.01 -16.44 9.47
C HIS A 127 -6.06 -15.73 10.31
N ASN A 128 -7.19 -15.37 9.70
CA ASN A 128 -8.36 -14.97 10.46
C ASN A 128 -8.93 -16.17 11.23
N LYS A 129 -8.60 -16.31 12.51
CA LYS A 129 -9.00 -17.44 13.37
C LYS A 129 -10.49 -17.46 13.71
N ASN A 130 -11.24 -16.42 13.33
CA ASN A 130 -12.70 -16.42 13.42
C ASN A 130 -13.37 -17.14 12.24
N ASP A 131 -12.62 -17.48 11.17
CA ASP A 131 -13.14 -18.34 10.10
C ASP A 131 -13.26 -19.79 10.57
N LYS A 132 -14.34 -20.48 10.16
CA LYS A 132 -14.56 -21.89 10.50
C LYS A 132 -13.42 -22.81 10.06
N ASN A 133 -12.80 -22.49 8.92
CA ASN A 133 -11.74 -23.27 8.29
C ASN A 133 -10.42 -22.48 8.24
N TYR A 134 -10.13 -21.68 9.27
CA TYR A 134 -9.08 -20.67 9.21
C TYR A 134 -7.70 -21.20 8.80
N MET A 135 -7.34 -22.44 9.17
CA MET A 135 -6.05 -23.07 8.80
C MET A 135 -5.86 -23.27 7.28
N HIS A 136 -6.95 -23.25 6.52
CA HIS A 136 -6.95 -23.40 5.07
C HIS A 136 -7.42 -22.13 4.34
N SER A 137 -7.88 -21.13 5.10
CA SER A 137 -8.40 -19.86 4.61
C SER A 137 -7.27 -18.97 4.08
N LEU A 138 -7.53 -18.26 2.98
CA LEU A 138 -6.61 -17.23 2.48
C LEU A 138 -6.75 -15.90 3.21
N ILE A 139 -7.80 -15.72 4.02
CA ILE A 139 -8.06 -14.45 4.71
C ILE A 139 -6.97 -14.21 5.76
N ARG A 140 -6.38 -13.02 5.73
CA ARG A 140 -5.28 -12.60 6.61
C ARG A 140 -5.62 -11.37 7.42
N SER A 141 -5.07 -11.33 8.62
CA SER A 141 -5.06 -10.17 9.51
C SER A 141 -3.71 -9.46 9.39
N PHE A 142 -3.69 -8.13 9.52
CA PHE A 142 -2.46 -7.32 9.51
C PHE A 142 -1.57 -7.65 10.72
N TRP A 143 -2.19 -7.76 11.91
CA TRP A 143 -1.53 -8.07 13.18
C TRP A 143 -1.86 -9.48 13.70
N PRO A 144 -1.06 -10.01 14.64
CA PRO A 144 -1.37 -11.25 15.33
C PRO A 144 -2.71 -11.17 16.06
N GLN A 145 -3.50 -12.23 15.94
CA GLN A 145 -4.77 -12.33 16.66
C GLN A 145 -4.60 -12.94 18.07
N ILE A 146 -5.22 -12.29 19.05
CA ILE A 146 -5.30 -12.69 20.46
C ILE A 146 -6.73 -13.16 20.76
N TYR A 147 -6.85 -14.31 21.42
CA TYR A 147 -8.14 -14.87 21.83
C TYR A 147 -8.67 -14.14 23.06
N ASN A 148 -9.92 -13.71 22.98
CA ASN A 148 -10.66 -13.15 24.11
C ASN A 148 -11.64 -14.21 24.65
N SER A 149 -11.33 -14.76 25.83
CA SER A 149 -12.14 -15.80 26.46
C SER A 149 -13.51 -15.32 26.96
N THR A 150 -13.71 -14.00 27.11
CA THR A 150 -14.98 -13.43 27.58
C THR A 150 -16.04 -13.47 26.49
N ASN A 151 -15.67 -13.18 25.23
CA ASN A 151 -16.61 -13.16 24.11
C ASN A 151 -16.42 -14.33 23.12
N GLY A 152 -15.39 -15.15 23.29
CA GLY A 152 -15.12 -16.30 22.44
C GLY A 152 -14.60 -15.96 21.05
N LEU A 153 -14.06 -14.75 20.86
CA LEU A 153 -13.59 -14.26 19.57
C LEU A 153 -12.08 -13.96 19.59
N TRP A 154 -11.49 -14.01 18.40
CA TRP A 154 -10.13 -13.55 18.15
C TRP A 154 -10.16 -12.10 17.66
N SER A 155 -9.27 -11.26 18.16
CA SER A 155 -9.11 -9.87 17.73
C SER A 155 -7.64 -9.58 17.44
N GLN A 156 -7.36 -8.77 16.43
CA GLN A 156 -5.99 -8.35 16.10
C GLN A 156 -5.71 -6.97 16.69
N GLN A 157 -4.46 -6.73 17.06
CA GLN A 157 -3.97 -5.44 17.54
C GLN A 157 -2.42 -5.47 17.57
N PRO A 158 -1.74 -4.32 17.42
CA PRO A 158 -0.29 -4.24 17.46
C PRO A 158 0.23 -4.57 18.87
N ASP A 159 1.03 -5.63 18.99
CA ASP A 159 1.53 -6.16 20.27
C ASP A 159 2.20 -5.09 21.13
N ASN A 160 3.13 -4.32 20.54
CA ASN A 160 3.94 -3.34 21.27
C ASN A 160 3.16 -2.10 21.67
N ILE A 161 2.26 -1.60 20.82
CA ILE A 161 1.36 -0.49 21.19
C ILE A 161 0.44 -0.92 22.33
N ARG A 162 -0.11 -2.14 22.24
CA ARG A 162 -0.90 -2.71 23.32
C ARG A 162 -0.09 -2.81 24.62
N TYR A 163 1.15 -3.29 24.57
CA TYR A 163 2.02 -3.34 25.75
C TYR A 163 2.27 -1.95 26.35
N VAL A 164 2.50 -0.92 25.52
CA VAL A 164 2.65 0.46 25.98
C VAL A 164 1.37 0.94 26.68
N ALA A 165 0.21 0.76 26.04
CA ALA A 165 -1.07 1.21 26.59
C ALA A 165 -1.50 0.44 27.86
N LEU A 166 -1.18 -0.85 27.97
CA LEU A 166 -1.41 -1.62 29.20
C LEU A 166 -0.49 -1.22 30.36
N ASN A 167 0.62 -0.54 30.07
CA ASN A 167 1.58 -0.05 31.07
C ASN A 167 1.61 1.47 31.13
N ILE A 168 0.53 2.14 30.70
CA ILE A 168 0.50 3.59 30.52
C ILE A 168 0.78 4.37 31.82
N GLU A 169 0.40 3.84 32.97
CA GLU A 169 0.64 4.42 34.29
C GLU A 169 2.13 4.44 34.68
N HIS A 170 2.95 3.57 34.09
CA HIS A 170 4.39 3.46 34.38
C HIS A 170 5.24 4.36 33.47
N ILE A 171 4.62 5.05 32.51
CA ILE A 171 5.30 5.98 31.62
C ILE A 171 5.55 7.29 32.39
N PRO A 172 6.77 7.87 32.35
CA PRO A 172 7.10 9.09 33.07
C PRO A 172 6.54 10.34 32.37
N TRP A 173 5.20 10.47 32.33
CA TRP A 173 4.47 11.51 31.60
C TRP A 173 4.93 12.93 31.94
N ASP A 174 5.07 13.26 33.22
CA ASP A 174 5.51 14.59 33.65
C ASP A 174 6.89 14.98 33.07
N SER A 175 7.78 13.99 32.90
CA SER A 175 9.08 14.21 32.27
C SER A 175 8.94 14.40 30.76
N ILE A 176 8.08 13.61 30.10
CA ILE A 176 7.80 13.73 28.67
C ILE A 176 7.16 15.08 28.36
N GLU A 177 6.09 15.45 29.07
CA GLU A 177 5.39 16.73 28.92
C GLU A 177 6.35 17.91 29.13
N LYS A 178 7.18 17.88 30.18
CA LYS A 178 8.19 18.93 30.41
C LYS A 178 9.21 19.03 29.28
N ILE A 179 9.67 17.89 28.75
CA ILE A 179 10.58 17.85 27.60
C ILE A 179 9.87 18.44 26.37
N LEU A 180 8.67 17.98 26.04
CA LEU A 180 7.91 18.46 24.89
C LEU A 180 7.59 19.97 24.98
N HIS A 181 7.24 20.49 26.16
CA HIS A 181 7.04 21.93 26.39
C HIS A 181 8.32 22.72 26.16
N THR A 182 9.44 22.25 26.73
CA THR A 182 10.75 22.90 26.55
C THR A 182 11.14 22.96 25.08
N LEU A 183 10.66 22.01 24.30
CA LEU A 183 10.97 21.85 22.89
C LEU A 183 9.92 22.49 21.95
N GLY A 184 8.85 23.05 22.49
CA GLY A 184 7.80 23.75 21.74
C GLY A 184 6.86 22.83 20.95
N PHE A 185 6.71 21.56 21.35
CA PHE A 185 5.81 20.60 20.69
C PHE A 185 4.43 20.53 21.35
N GLU A 186 3.75 21.67 21.46
CA GLU A 186 2.43 21.77 22.12
C GLU A 186 1.39 20.77 21.56
N ASN A 187 1.40 20.51 20.26
CA ASN A 187 0.49 19.52 19.64
C ASN A 187 0.77 18.09 20.14
N LEU A 188 2.05 17.71 20.30
CA LEU A 188 2.42 16.39 20.83
C LEU A 188 2.05 16.23 22.31
N ILE A 189 2.07 17.32 23.07
CA ILE A 189 1.62 17.33 24.46
C ILE A 189 0.13 17.00 24.51
N LYS A 190 -0.67 17.68 23.69
CA LYS A 190 -2.10 17.37 23.58
C LYS A 190 -2.34 15.90 23.21
N TYR A 191 -1.61 15.35 22.24
CA TYR A 191 -1.73 13.93 21.88
C TYR A 191 -1.27 12.99 23.00
N ALA A 192 -0.21 13.35 23.73
CA ALA A 192 0.29 12.59 24.87
C ALA A 192 -0.74 12.59 26.02
N GLU A 193 -1.35 13.74 26.31
CA GLU A 193 -2.43 13.88 27.29
C GLU A 193 -3.67 13.09 26.89
N GLU A 194 -4.11 13.20 25.63
CA GLU A 194 -5.21 12.41 25.08
C GLU A 194 -4.92 10.92 25.17
N PHE A 195 -3.73 10.48 24.77
CA PHE A 195 -3.33 9.06 24.88
C PHE A 195 -3.31 8.60 26.34
N ARG A 196 -2.79 9.43 27.26
CA ARG A 196 -2.78 9.19 28.71
C ARG A 196 -4.19 9.08 29.28
N GLN A 197 -5.11 9.95 28.85
CA GLN A 197 -6.50 10.00 29.31
C GLN A 197 -7.34 8.84 28.74
N LEU A 198 -7.19 8.56 27.45
CA LEU A 198 -7.90 7.49 26.74
C LEU A 198 -7.37 6.11 27.13
N GLY A 199 -6.09 5.99 27.51
CA GLY A 199 -5.50 4.75 28.00
C GLY A 199 -5.74 3.57 27.06
N GLY A 200 -6.35 2.51 27.60
CA GLY A 200 -6.71 1.31 26.83
C GLY A 200 -7.74 1.56 25.71
N GLU A 201 -8.51 2.65 25.74
CA GLU A 201 -9.47 3.00 24.69
C GLU A 201 -8.77 3.42 23.40
N ALA A 202 -7.57 4.02 23.49
CA ALA A 202 -6.75 4.33 22.33
C ALA A 202 -6.33 3.07 21.54
N ILE A 203 -6.25 1.91 22.21
CA ILE A 203 -5.97 0.63 21.55
C ILE A 203 -7.13 0.21 20.63
N ARG A 204 -8.38 0.60 20.95
CA ARG A 204 -9.56 0.20 20.15
C ARG A 204 -9.47 0.69 18.70
N ALA A 205 -8.75 1.78 18.44
CA ALA A 205 -8.49 2.26 17.08
C ALA A 205 -7.67 1.27 16.22
N PHE A 206 -6.96 0.34 16.86
CA PHE A 206 -6.18 -0.72 16.21
C PHE A 206 -6.87 -2.09 16.25
N CYS A 207 -8.08 -2.18 16.82
CA CYS A 207 -8.89 -3.40 16.83
C CYS A 207 -9.68 -3.54 15.51
N ILE A 208 -8.95 -3.69 14.41
CA ILE A 208 -9.47 -3.69 13.03
C ILE A 208 -9.88 -5.10 12.56
N PRO A 209 -10.82 -5.24 11.61
CA PRO A 209 -11.11 -6.52 10.96
C PRO A 209 -9.97 -6.93 10.01
N PRO A 210 -9.93 -8.20 9.56
CA PRO A 210 -9.12 -8.62 8.41
C PRO A 210 -9.39 -7.72 7.19
N ASP A 211 -8.43 -7.63 6.28
CA ASP A 211 -8.55 -6.79 5.08
C ASP A 211 -8.20 -7.54 3.80
N PHE A 212 -8.60 -6.96 2.68
CA PHE A 212 -8.30 -7.50 1.36
C PHE A 212 -6.84 -7.29 0.95
N ASP A 213 -6.11 -6.38 1.59
CA ASP A 213 -4.73 -6.08 1.20
C ASP A 213 -3.79 -7.23 1.58
N ASP A 214 -3.74 -7.60 2.87
CA ASP A 214 -2.96 -8.73 3.36
C ASP A 214 -3.39 -10.06 2.72
N THR A 215 -4.70 -10.21 2.52
CA THR A 215 -5.31 -11.41 1.93
C THR A 215 -4.83 -11.61 0.49
N TYR A 216 -4.89 -10.57 -0.35
CA TYR A 216 -4.48 -10.68 -1.75
C TYR A 216 -2.98 -10.53 -1.98
N LEU A 217 -2.25 -9.88 -1.08
CA LEU A 217 -0.79 -10.00 -0.99
C LEU A 217 -0.38 -11.46 -0.79
N ASN A 218 -1.01 -12.16 0.15
CA ASN A 218 -0.75 -13.58 0.38
C ASN A 218 -1.13 -14.47 -0.82
N LEU A 219 -2.22 -14.16 -1.53
CA LEU A 219 -2.57 -14.86 -2.77
C LEU A 219 -1.51 -14.65 -3.86
N GLY A 220 -1.09 -13.40 -4.09
CA GLY A 220 -0.06 -13.04 -5.06
C GLY A 220 1.31 -13.66 -4.73
N LEU A 221 1.67 -13.72 -3.45
CA LEU A 221 2.86 -14.42 -2.98
C LEU A 221 2.82 -15.92 -3.34
N GLY A 222 1.68 -16.58 -3.15
CA GLY A 222 1.48 -17.96 -3.58
C GLY A 222 1.65 -18.16 -5.07
N ALA A 223 1.13 -17.23 -5.88
CA ALA A 223 1.30 -17.23 -7.33
C ALA A 223 2.77 -17.13 -7.75
N THR A 224 3.54 -16.25 -7.10
CA THR A 224 4.98 -16.11 -7.31
C THR A 224 5.74 -17.37 -6.88
N LEU A 225 5.42 -17.95 -5.73
CA LEU A 225 6.00 -19.22 -5.27
C LEU A 225 5.69 -20.37 -6.22
N HIS A 226 4.47 -20.42 -6.78
CA HIS A 226 4.09 -21.43 -7.77
C HIS A 226 5.01 -21.38 -8.99
N LYS A 227 5.34 -20.19 -9.50
CA LYS A 227 6.28 -20.02 -10.62
C LYS A 227 7.69 -20.45 -10.26
N LEU A 228 8.09 -20.27 -8.99
CA LEU A 228 9.41 -20.65 -8.47
C LEU A 228 9.43 -22.03 -7.78
N ARG A 229 8.39 -22.86 -7.94
CA ARG A 229 8.27 -24.15 -7.22
C ARG A 229 9.41 -25.14 -7.47
N SER A 230 10.11 -25.04 -8.61
CA SER A 230 11.31 -25.83 -8.87
C SER A 230 12.50 -25.41 -8.00
N THR A 231 12.56 -24.13 -7.64
CA THR A 231 13.61 -23.53 -6.80
C THR A 231 13.25 -23.64 -5.32
N TYR A 232 11.97 -23.41 -4.98
CA TYR A 232 11.46 -23.40 -3.60
C TYR A 232 10.28 -24.38 -3.41
N PRO A 233 10.47 -25.69 -3.62
CA PRO A 233 9.38 -26.66 -3.56
C PRO A 233 8.70 -26.71 -2.19
N HIS A 234 9.49 -26.72 -1.11
CA HIS A 234 8.96 -26.83 0.25
C HIS A 234 8.21 -25.56 0.70
N ALA A 235 8.71 -24.39 0.31
CA ALA A 235 8.06 -23.11 0.59
C ALA A 235 6.70 -23.02 -0.12
N TYR A 236 6.65 -23.41 -1.40
CA TYR A 236 5.39 -23.46 -2.14
C TYR A 236 4.42 -24.48 -1.54
N GLU A 237 4.89 -25.68 -1.18
CA GLU A 237 4.04 -26.70 -0.55
C GLU A 237 3.48 -26.25 0.80
N THR A 238 4.30 -25.61 1.64
CA THR A 238 3.87 -25.01 2.92
C THR A 238 2.79 -23.96 2.70
N TRP A 239 2.98 -23.07 1.72
CA TRP A 239 1.97 -22.08 1.37
C TRP A 239 0.69 -22.77 0.87
N LEU A 240 0.82 -23.75 -0.03
CA LEU A 240 -0.30 -24.46 -0.65
C LEU A 240 -1.21 -25.12 0.39
N GLN A 241 -0.63 -25.84 1.35
CA GLN A 241 -1.36 -26.58 2.38
C GLN A 241 -2.21 -25.68 3.30
N ASN A 242 -1.78 -24.43 3.50
CA ASN A 242 -2.46 -23.46 4.36
C ASN A 242 -3.45 -22.55 3.60
N ASN A 243 -3.58 -22.68 2.27
CA ASN A 243 -4.31 -21.71 1.44
C ASN A 243 -5.24 -22.39 0.42
N THR A 244 -5.91 -23.47 0.80
CA THR A 244 -6.72 -24.29 -0.13
C THR A 244 -8.17 -23.82 -0.30
N ASP A 245 -8.70 -23.00 0.61
CA ASP A 245 -10.12 -22.61 0.63
C ASP A 245 -10.42 -21.40 -0.28
N ILE A 246 -10.32 -21.61 -1.59
CA ILE A 246 -10.55 -20.56 -2.60
C ILE A 246 -12.02 -20.15 -2.68
N ASP A 247 -12.96 -21.08 -2.45
CA ASP A 247 -14.39 -20.75 -2.52
C ASP A 247 -14.78 -19.73 -1.45
N HIS A 248 -14.27 -19.90 -0.22
CA HIS A 248 -14.45 -18.93 0.85
C HIS A 248 -13.89 -17.54 0.49
N LEU A 249 -12.71 -17.49 -0.15
CA LEU A 249 -12.15 -16.21 -0.62
C LEU A 249 -13.07 -15.51 -1.64
N ILE A 250 -13.65 -16.25 -2.59
CA ILE A 250 -14.58 -15.69 -3.58
C ILE A 250 -15.88 -15.22 -2.91
N GLU A 251 -16.43 -16.01 -1.99
CA GLU A 251 -17.63 -15.66 -1.22
C GLU A 251 -17.41 -14.34 -0.46
N VAL A 252 -16.32 -14.27 0.31
CA VAL A 252 -15.93 -13.11 1.11
C VAL A 252 -15.75 -11.87 0.22
N THR A 253 -15.06 -12.01 -0.91
CA THR A 253 -14.86 -10.91 -1.86
C THR A 253 -16.17 -10.36 -2.40
N ASN A 254 -17.06 -11.24 -2.85
CA ASN A 254 -18.35 -10.83 -3.39
C ASN A 254 -19.26 -10.21 -2.31
N LYS A 255 -19.20 -10.73 -1.08
CA LYS A 255 -20.00 -10.27 0.06
C LYS A 255 -19.63 -8.86 0.52
N TYR A 256 -18.34 -8.54 0.61
CA TYR A 256 -17.89 -7.26 1.19
C TYR A 256 -17.53 -6.19 0.16
N SER A 257 -17.63 -6.50 -1.14
CA SER A 257 -17.49 -5.50 -2.21
C SER A 257 -18.57 -4.40 -2.14
N TYR A 258 -18.17 -3.16 -2.41
CA TYR A 258 -19.04 -1.99 -2.44
C TYR A 258 -19.83 -1.92 -3.74
N LYS A 259 -21.16 -1.92 -3.64
CA LYS A 259 -22.13 -1.88 -4.74
C LYS A 259 -23.06 -0.68 -4.52
N PRO A 260 -22.72 0.52 -5.03
CA PRO A 260 -23.49 1.75 -4.75
C PRO A 260 -24.96 1.67 -5.18
N PHE A 261 -25.28 0.85 -6.20
CA PHE A 261 -26.63 0.74 -6.75
C PHE A 261 -27.43 -0.42 -6.14
N SER A 262 -26.89 -1.11 -5.13
CA SER A 262 -27.62 -2.10 -4.35
C SER A 262 -28.63 -1.42 -3.44
N SER A 263 -29.76 -2.08 -3.18
CA SER A 263 -30.72 -1.62 -2.15
C SER A 263 -30.30 -2.01 -0.74
N ASP A 264 -29.30 -2.88 -0.58
CA ASP A 264 -28.79 -3.32 0.72
C ASP A 264 -27.76 -2.31 1.26
N PRO A 265 -28.00 -1.67 2.43
CA PRO A 265 -27.02 -0.79 3.06
C PRO A 265 -25.68 -1.46 3.39
N ASN A 266 -25.64 -2.78 3.59
CA ASN A 266 -24.40 -3.51 3.82
C ASN A 266 -23.42 -3.44 2.63
N GLU A 267 -23.94 -3.19 1.43
CA GLU A 267 -23.15 -3.14 0.21
C GLU A 267 -23.11 -1.73 -0.40
N SER A 268 -24.13 -0.89 -0.12
CA SER A 268 -24.33 0.40 -0.79
C SER A 268 -23.91 1.63 0.01
N VAL A 269 -23.50 1.46 1.27
CA VAL A 269 -23.02 2.55 2.14
C VAL A 269 -21.49 2.55 2.21
N ILE A 270 -20.87 3.71 2.01
CA ILE A 270 -19.41 3.87 2.05
C ILE A 270 -18.98 5.09 2.85
N ASP A 271 -17.71 5.11 3.27
CA ASP A 271 -17.05 6.27 3.88
C ASP A 271 -17.24 7.54 3.00
N PRO A 272 -17.68 8.67 3.58
CA PRO A 272 -17.86 9.94 2.87
C PRO A 272 -16.61 10.45 2.14
N ARG A 273 -15.42 10.13 2.64
CA ARG A 273 -14.14 10.48 1.99
C ARG A 273 -13.98 9.74 0.68
N THR A 274 -14.31 8.44 0.69
CA THR A 274 -14.33 7.61 -0.53
C THR A 274 -15.31 8.18 -1.54
N TYR A 275 -16.55 8.49 -1.11
CA TYR A 275 -17.53 9.08 -2.01
C TYR A 275 -17.06 10.43 -2.56
N PHE A 276 -16.53 11.31 -1.71
CA PHE A 276 -16.10 12.66 -2.10
C PHE A 276 -15.05 12.62 -3.20
N PHE A 277 -13.99 11.82 -3.05
CA PHE A 277 -12.96 11.75 -4.08
C PHE A 277 -13.45 11.01 -5.33
N ALA A 278 -14.24 9.94 -5.17
CA ALA A 278 -14.66 9.04 -6.25
C ALA A 278 -15.96 9.45 -6.96
N ARG A 279 -16.59 10.55 -6.55
CA ARG A 279 -17.94 10.95 -6.95
C ARG A 279 -18.14 10.91 -8.47
N ASP A 280 -17.23 11.53 -9.22
CA ASP A 280 -17.36 11.62 -10.69
C ASP A 280 -17.38 10.23 -11.35
N PHE A 281 -16.60 9.28 -10.83
CA PHE A 281 -16.60 7.90 -11.31
C PHE A 281 -17.91 7.17 -11.00
N LEU A 282 -18.48 7.39 -9.82
CA LEU A 282 -19.74 6.81 -9.38
C LEU A 282 -20.91 7.35 -10.22
N ILE A 283 -20.98 8.67 -10.38
CA ILE A 283 -22.00 9.37 -11.18
C ILE A 283 -21.89 8.98 -12.66
N GLN A 284 -20.68 8.90 -13.22
CA GLN A 284 -20.49 8.40 -14.58
C GLN A 284 -21.05 6.98 -14.73
N SER A 285 -20.75 6.08 -13.79
CA SER A 285 -21.24 4.70 -13.83
C SER A 285 -22.77 4.62 -13.75
N GLN A 286 -23.38 5.48 -12.92
CA GLN A 286 -24.84 5.60 -12.80
C GLN A 286 -25.47 6.08 -14.11
N ASN A 287 -24.92 7.13 -14.71
CA ASN A 287 -25.43 7.71 -15.96
C ASN A 287 -25.30 6.73 -17.15
N GLU A 288 -24.27 5.89 -17.15
CA GLU A 288 -24.08 4.83 -18.14
C GLU A 288 -24.94 3.58 -17.86
N ASN A 289 -25.70 3.58 -16.76
CA ASN A 289 -26.48 2.44 -16.26
C ASN A 289 -25.65 1.15 -16.15
N LYS A 290 -24.37 1.29 -15.76
CA LYS A 290 -23.44 0.17 -15.63
C LYS A 290 -23.41 -0.31 -14.18
N PRO A 291 -23.59 -1.62 -13.93
CA PRO A 291 -23.54 -2.13 -12.57
C PRO A 291 -22.12 -2.01 -12.02
N LEU A 292 -21.98 -1.46 -10.81
CA LEU A 292 -20.70 -1.19 -10.18
C LEU A 292 -20.49 -2.06 -8.94
N SER A 293 -19.27 -2.60 -8.80
CA SER A 293 -18.80 -3.38 -7.65
C SER A 293 -17.32 -3.09 -7.45
N LEU A 294 -16.92 -2.58 -6.30
CA LEU A 294 -15.54 -2.19 -5.99
C LEU A 294 -15.02 -2.94 -4.77
N ILE A 295 -13.74 -3.31 -4.79
CA ILE A 295 -13.07 -3.86 -3.61
C ILE A 295 -13.00 -2.79 -2.51
N THR A 296 -13.43 -3.17 -1.32
CA THR A 296 -13.31 -2.35 -0.12
C THR A 296 -12.01 -2.68 0.61
N THR A 297 -11.68 -1.95 1.69
CA THR A 297 -10.52 -2.32 2.51
C THR A 297 -10.83 -3.49 3.41
N TRP A 298 -11.92 -3.39 4.18
CA TRP A 298 -12.18 -4.28 5.30
C TRP A 298 -13.08 -5.46 4.93
N ILE A 299 -12.80 -6.63 5.50
CA ILE A 299 -13.62 -7.83 5.37
C ILE A 299 -14.71 -7.79 6.47
N GLN A 300 -15.61 -6.82 6.35
CA GLN A 300 -16.71 -6.57 7.29
C GLN A 300 -17.77 -5.69 6.64
N ASN A 301 -19.05 -5.89 6.97
CA ASN A 301 -20.16 -5.03 6.58
C ASN A 301 -20.83 -4.32 7.77
N LEU A 302 -21.88 -3.51 7.54
CA LEU A 302 -22.53 -2.74 8.60
C LEU A 302 -23.21 -3.61 9.65
N ASP A 303 -23.91 -4.67 9.26
CA ASP A 303 -24.57 -5.55 10.21
C ASP A 303 -23.58 -6.27 11.13
N GLU A 304 -22.42 -6.62 10.60
CA GLU A 304 -21.32 -7.17 11.40
C GLU A 304 -20.67 -6.10 12.27
N GLN A 305 -20.49 -4.88 11.76
CA GLN A 305 -19.99 -3.75 12.55
C GLN A 305 -20.83 -3.52 13.81
N ARG A 306 -22.15 -3.52 13.66
CA ARG A 306 -23.09 -3.35 14.80
C ARG A 306 -22.94 -4.44 15.85
N LYS A 307 -22.60 -5.66 15.45
CA LYS A 307 -22.47 -6.83 16.34
C LYS A 307 -21.08 -6.94 16.97
N LEU A 308 -20.05 -6.55 16.23
CA LEU A 308 -18.66 -6.88 16.56
C LEU A 308 -17.86 -5.71 17.14
N LYS A 309 -18.32 -4.46 16.99
CA LYS A 309 -17.61 -3.28 17.50
C LYS A 309 -17.26 -3.41 18.99
N ASP A 310 -18.26 -3.69 19.82
CA ASP A 310 -18.06 -3.82 21.27
C ASP A 310 -17.28 -5.09 21.66
N LEU A 311 -17.03 -5.96 20.69
CA LEU A 311 -16.23 -7.17 20.81
C LEU A 311 -14.80 -7.00 20.29
N SER A 312 -14.37 -5.75 20.04
CA SER A 312 -13.02 -5.38 19.55
C SER A 312 -12.70 -5.90 18.14
N ILE A 313 -13.69 -5.90 17.25
CA ILE A 313 -13.48 -6.09 15.80
C ILE A 313 -14.33 -5.03 15.08
N SER A 314 -13.70 -3.94 14.68
CA SER A 314 -14.40 -2.74 14.21
C SER A 314 -13.74 -2.13 12.99
N MET A 315 -14.51 -1.86 11.95
CA MET A 315 -14.10 -0.92 10.91
C MET A 315 -13.80 0.45 11.55
N PRO A 316 -12.70 1.11 11.17
CA PRO A 316 -12.45 2.50 11.54
C PRO A 316 -13.64 3.39 11.17
N PHE A 317 -14.08 4.23 12.12
CA PHE A 317 -15.26 5.10 11.96
C PHE A 317 -16.58 4.37 11.63
N ASN A 318 -16.68 3.08 11.99
CA ASN A 318 -17.86 2.24 11.76
C ASN A 318 -18.26 2.05 10.28
N LEU A 319 -17.35 2.31 9.34
CA LEU A 319 -17.63 2.26 7.92
C LEU A 319 -16.49 1.67 7.12
N ASN A 320 -16.85 1.02 6.01
CA ASN A 320 -15.87 0.57 5.04
C ASN A 320 -15.51 1.71 4.07
N ASN A 321 -14.36 1.57 3.42
CA ASN A 321 -13.85 2.53 2.44
C ASN A 321 -13.29 1.77 1.23
N VAL A 322 -13.07 2.50 0.13
CA VAL A 322 -12.33 1.99 -1.03
C VAL A 322 -11.01 2.74 -1.12
N ASP A 323 -9.94 2.08 -0.68
CA ASP A 323 -8.56 2.55 -0.86
C ASP A 323 -8.00 2.02 -2.20
N VAL A 324 -7.45 2.91 -3.02
CA VAL A 324 -6.96 2.57 -4.37
C VAL A 324 -5.72 1.67 -4.33
N THR A 325 -4.96 1.70 -3.25
CA THR A 325 -3.77 0.85 -3.05
C THR A 325 -4.17 -0.59 -2.71
N VAL A 326 -5.17 -0.75 -1.83
CA VAL A 326 -5.77 -2.06 -1.53
C VAL A 326 -6.40 -2.66 -2.79
N SER A 327 -7.09 -1.82 -3.56
CA SER A 327 -7.65 -2.19 -4.86
C SER A 327 -6.57 -2.69 -5.83
N ALA A 328 -5.44 -1.98 -5.93
CA ALA A 328 -4.33 -2.36 -6.80
C ALA A 328 -3.74 -3.73 -6.43
N ASN A 329 -3.51 -3.98 -5.13
CA ASN A 329 -3.00 -5.26 -4.65
C ASN A 329 -3.97 -6.40 -4.86
N THR A 330 -5.26 -6.14 -4.64
CA THR A 330 -6.32 -7.13 -4.86
C THR A 330 -6.37 -7.56 -6.33
N ILE A 331 -6.36 -6.61 -7.26
CA ILE A 331 -6.32 -6.90 -8.70
C ILE A 331 -5.07 -7.71 -9.05
N TYR A 332 -3.90 -7.38 -8.50
CA TYR A 332 -2.68 -8.15 -8.73
C TYR A 332 -2.78 -9.59 -8.23
N GLY A 333 -3.28 -9.78 -7.01
CA GLY A 333 -3.48 -11.12 -6.42
C GLY A 333 -4.44 -11.97 -7.27
N MET A 334 -5.59 -11.41 -7.67
CA MET A 334 -6.54 -12.09 -8.56
C MET A 334 -5.93 -12.41 -9.92
N THR A 335 -5.22 -11.45 -10.53
CA THR A 335 -4.60 -11.61 -11.85
C THR A 335 -3.57 -12.73 -11.83
N SER A 336 -2.65 -12.70 -10.87
CA SER A 336 -1.58 -13.70 -10.74
C SER A 336 -2.13 -15.10 -10.42
N ALA A 337 -3.14 -15.20 -9.56
CA ALA A 337 -3.80 -16.47 -9.26
C ALA A 337 -4.53 -17.06 -10.47
N ALA A 338 -5.26 -16.23 -11.23
CA ALA A 338 -5.99 -16.66 -12.42
C ALA A 338 -5.04 -17.05 -13.57
N LEU A 339 -3.91 -16.34 -13.71
CA LEU A 339 -2.91 -16.62 -14.72
C LEU A 339 -2.17 -17.95 -14.48
N PHE A 340 -1.84 -18.22 -13.22
CA PHE A 340 -1.05 -19.40 -12.87
C PHE A 340 -1.90 -20.57 -12.38
N ASN A 341 -3.23 -20.39 -12.34
CA ASN A 341 -4.21 -21.38 -11.91
C ASN A 341 -3.86 -22.03 -10.55
N ILE A 342 -3.39 -21.23 -9.60
CA ILE A 342 -3.06 -21.74 -8.25
C ILE A 342 -4.35 -22.20 -7.57
N ASN A 343 -4.37 -23.40 -6.98
CA ASN A 343 -5.55 -23.98 -6.33
C ASN A 343 -6.84 -23.94 -7.18
N GLU A 344 -6.71 -24.20 -8.49
CA GLU A 344 -7.85 -24.19 -9.42
C GLU A 344 -8.57 -22.83 -9.48
N PHE A 345 -7.90 -21.73 -9.10
CA PHE A 345 -8.50 -20.41 -9.03
C PHE A 345 -9.09 -19.96 -10.37
N THR A 346 -8.47 -20.31 -11.50
CA THR A 346 -8.94 -19.89 -12.82
C THR A 346 -10.38 -20.33 -13.09
N SER A 347 -10.70 -21.60 -12.83
CA SER A 347 -12.05 -22.12 -13.09
C SER A 347 -13.07 -21.50 -12.14
N LYS A 348 -12.73 -21.36 -10.86
CA LYS A 348 -13.60 -20.73 -9.84
C LYS A 348 -13.85 -19.25 -10.12
N PHE A 349 -12.82 -18.51 -10.52
CA PHE A 349 -12.92 -17.11 -10.96
C PHE A 349 -13.83 -16.97 -12.18
N LEU A 350 -13.62 -17.78 -13.22
CA LEU A 350 -14.43 -17.73 -14.44
C LEU A 350 -15.90 -18.14 -14.21
N ASN A 351 -16.16 -19.00 -13.22
CA ASN A 351 -17.51 -19.40 -12.82
C ASN A 351 -18.20 -18.39 -11.89
N SER A 352 -17.55 -17.28 -11.54
CA SER A 352 -18.09 -16.23 -10.66
C SER A 352 -18.23 -14.90 -11.41
N PRO A 353 -19.38 -14.64 -12.06
CA PRO A 353 -19.62 -13.39 -12.79
C PRO A 353 -19.46 -12.14 -11.91
N GLN A 354 -19.85 -12.23 -10.63
CA GLN A 354 -19.71 -11.15 -9.65
C GLN A 354 -18.24 -10.82 -9.36
N MET A 355 -17.38 -11.83 -9.31
CA MET A 355 -15.96 -11.63 -9.06
C MET A 355 -15.26 -11.03 -10.28
N ILE A 356 -15.59 -11.49 -11.50
CA ILE A 356 -15.12 -10.90 -12.76
C ILE A 356 -15.53 -9.42 -12.83
N GLN A 357 -16.80 -9.13 -12.52
CA GLN A 357 -17.31 -7.76 -12.51
C GLN A 357 -16.56 -6.90 -11.50
N THR A 358 -16.37 -7.38 -10.27
CA THR A 358 -15.62 -6.67 -9.23
C THR A 358 -14.18 -6.41 -9.67
N TYR A 359 -13.52 -7.41 -10.27
CA TYR A 359 -12.17 -7.29 -10.82
C TYR A 359 -12.05 -6.21 -11.90
N LEU A 360 -12.92 -6.24 -12.92
CA LEU A 360 -12.89 -5.28 -14.02
C LEU A 360 -13.27 -3.87 -13.57
N ASN A 361 -14.32 -3.74 -12.74
CA ASN A 361 -14.74 -2.45 -12.20
C ASN A 361 -13.67 -1.82 -11.32
N THR A 362 -13.02 -2.60 -10.47
CA THR A 362 -11.94 -2.12 -9.62
C THR A 362 -10.71 -1.76 -10.45
N THR A 363 -10.40 -2.51 -11.51
CA THR A 363 -9.32 -2.17 -12.45
C THR A 363 -9.59 -0.85 -13.18
N ARG A 364 -10.83 -0.66 -13.64
CA ARG A 364 -11.28 0.59 -14.26
C ARG A 364 -11.22 1.76 -13.28
N PHE A 365 -11.56 1.52 -12.01
CA PHE A 365 -11.48 2.51 -10.94
C PHE A 365 -10.03 2.95 -10.66
N VAL A 366 -9.10 2.00 -10.54
CA VAL A 366 -7.66 2.28 -10.39
C VAL A 366 -7.13 3.10 -11.57
N SER A 367 -7.50 2.74 -12.81
CA SER A 367 -7.16 3.50 -14.01
C SER A 367 -7.70 4.94 -13.95
N TRP A 368 -8.96 5.11 -13.56
CA TRP A 368 -9.58 6.42 -13.40
C TRP A 368 -8.89 7.25 -12.30
N ALA A 369 -8.51 6.66 -11.17
CA ALA A 369 -7.82 7.35 -10.09
C ALA A 369 -6.46 7.89 -10.55
N ILE A 370 -5.69 7.13 -11.33
CA ILE A 370 -4.43 7.59 -11.94
C ILE A 370 -4.71 8.75 -12.90
N LYS A 371 -5.71 8.61 -13.78
CA LYS A 371 -6.00 9.59 -14.83
C LYS A 371 -6.52 10.92 -14.31
N SER A 372 -7.30 10.87 -13.23
CA SER A 372 -7.86 12.04 -12.56
C SER A 372 -6.89 12.67 -11.54
N ASN A 373 -5.67 12.13 -11.39
CA ASN A 373 -4.73 12.51 -10.32
C ASN A 373 -5.40 12.45 -8.93
N PHE A 374 -6.18 11.40 -8.67
CA PHE A 374 -6.97 11.22 -7.44
C PHE A 374 -7.90 12.39 -7.14
N THR A 375 -8.39 13.10 -8.17
CA THR A 375 -9.12 14.36 -8.04
C THR A 375 -8.40 15.41 -7.16
N ASN A 376 -7.06 15.38 -7.19
CA ASN A 376 -6.15 16.14 -6.33
C ASN A 376 -6.30 15.87 -4.82
N ARG A 377 -6.89 14.73 -4.45
CA ARG A 377 -7.10 14.26 -3.07
C ARG A 377 -6.45 12.90 -2.81
N PRO A 378 -5.11 12.78 -2.96
CA PRO A 378 -4.42 11.52 -2.67
C PRO A 378 -4.59 11.11 -1.20
N ASP A 379 -4.80 12.05 -0.28
CA ASP A 379 -5.09 11.79 1.13
C ASP A 379 -6.41 11.05 1.38
N LEU A 380 -7.39 11.19 0.48
CA LEU A 380 -8.67 10.50 0.54
C LEU A 380 -8.72 9.23 -0.32
N ALA A 381 -7.97 9.20 -1.43
CA ALA A 381 -7.88 8.01 -2.27
C ALA A 381 -6.99 6.93 -1.66
N GLN A 382 -5.94 7.35 -0.94
CA GLN A 382 -4.93 6.49 -0.32
C GLN A 382 -4.92 6.70 1.21
N VAL A 383 -6.08 6.48 1.84
CA VAL A 383 -6.26 6.77 3.26
C VAL A 383 -5.28 5.99 4.14
N TYR A 384 -4.86 4.79 3.78
CA TYR A 384 -3.86 4.03 4.56
C TYR A 384 -2.46 4.06 3.95
N TYR A 385 -2.32 4.26 2.65
CA TYR A 385 -1.06 4.06 1.91
C TYR A 385 -0.59 5.37 1.25
N PRO A 386 -0.08 6.36 2.01
CA PRO A 386 0.03 7.73 1.53
C PRO A 386 1.03 7.93 0.39
N SER A 387 1.88 6.94 0.11
CA SER A 387 2.87 7.01 -0.96
C SER A 387 2.28 6.65 -2.32
N THR A 388 2.21 7.66 -3.19
CA THR A 388 1.77 7.48 -4.58
C THR A 388 2.68 6.52 -5.35
N TYR A 389 3.98 6.47 -5.01
CA TYR A 389 4.91 5.52 -5.61
C TYR A 389 4.57 4.06 -5.27
N ASN A 390 4.08 3.78 -4.06
CA ASN A 390 3.64 2.42 -3.72
C ASN A 390 2.39 2.01 -4.50
N PHE A 391 1.37 2.87 -4.50
CA PHE A 391 0.16 2.64 -5.28
C PHE A 391 0.46 2.36 -6.75
N LEU A 392 1.25 3.23 -7.39
CA LEU A 392 1.60 3.08 -8.81
C LEU A 392 2.40 1.81 -9.05
N TRP A 393 3.32 1.43 -8.17
CA TRP A 393 4.06 0.18 -8.32
C TRP A 393 3.13 -1.03 -8.24
N TYR A 394 2.27 -1.10 -7.23
CA TYR A 394 1.32 -2.19 -7.05
C TYR A 394 0.42 -2.38 -8.27
N ALA A 395 -0.13 -1.30 -8.82
CA ALA A 395 -0.98 -1.35 -10.01
C ALA A 395 -0.19 -1.67 -11.29
N SER A 396 1.05 -1.18 -11.43
CA SER A 396 1.89 -1.45 -12.61
C SER A 396 2.26 -2.93 -12.75
N ARG A 397 2.36 -3.65 -11.62
CA ARG A 397 2.66 -5.09 -11.60
C ARG A 397 1.58 -5.91 -12.31
N THR A 398 0.31 -5.55 -12.18
CA THR A 398 -0.78 -6.20 -12.92
C THR A 398 -0.59 -6.01 -14.43
N LEU A 399 -0.33 -4.78 -14.88
CA LEU A 399 -0.09 -4.48 -16.30
C LEU A 399 1.10 -5.29 -16.85
N PHE A 400 2.23 -5.26 -16.14
CA PHE A 400 3.43 -6.01 -16.49
C PHE A 400 3.18 -7.51 -16.62
N LEU A 401 2.44 -8.07 -15.65
CA LEU A 401 2.18 -9.49 -15.59
C LEU A 401 1.28 -9.94 -16.75
N ILE A 402 0.20 -9.20 -17.03
CA ILE A 402 -0.67 -9.49 -18.18
C ILE A 402 0.11 -9.34 -19.49
N GLU A 403 0.92 -8.29 -19.66
CA GLU A 403 1.75 -8.11 -20.86
C GLU A 403 2.73 -9.28 -21.06
N SER A 404 3.44 -9.66 -20.00
CA SER A 404 4.47 -10.70 -20.05
C SER A 404 3.88 -12.09 -20.30
N GLU A 405 2.73 -12.40 -19.70
CA GLU A 405 2.07 -13.69 -19.90
C GLU A 405 1.23 -13.71 -21.18
N ALA A 406 0.63 -12.59 -21.64
CA ALA A 406 -0.08 -12.53 -22.92
C ALA A 406 0.81 -12.94 -24.11
N LYS A 407 2.11 -12.62 -24.06
CA LYS A 407 3.09 -13.08 -25.07
C LYS A 407 3.38 -14.58 -24.99
N LYS A 408 3.14 -15.22 -23.85
CA LYS A 408 3.22 -16.67 -23.62
C LYS A 408 1.88 -17.37 -23.91
N MET A 409 0.78 -16.61 -23.91
CA MET A 409 -0.61 -17.07 -23.97
C MET A 409 -1.15 -17.44 -25.35
N SER A 410 -0.37 -17.36 -26.42
CA SER A 410 -0.74 -17.96 -27.71
C SER A 410 -1.03 -19.48 -27.63
N PHE A 411 -1.02 -20.06 -26.43
CA PHE A 411 -1.20 -21.47 -26.08
C PHE A 411 -2.33 -21.75 -25.06
N LEU A 412 -2.97 -20.75 -24.43
CA LEU A 412 -4.09 -21.01 -23.51
C LEU A 412 -5.39 -20.98 -24.32
N ASN A 413 -5.92 -22.16 -24.65
CA ASN A 413 -7.24 -22.36 -25.27
C ASN A 413 -8.39 -21.98 -24.31
N ASN A 414 -8.38 -20.78 -23.72
CA ASN A 414 -9.41 -20.28 -22.82
C ASN A 414 -9.73 -18.80 -23.13
N ASP A 415 -10.43 -18.61 -24.25
CA ASP A 415 -10.87 -17.31 -24.79
C ASP A 415 -11.55 -16.42 -23.73
N ASN A 416 -12.18 -17.02 -22.71
CA ASN A 416 -12.87 -16.31 -21.64
C ASN A 416 -11.91 -15.65 -20.64
N LEU A 417 -10.80 -16.30 -20.28
CA LEU A 417 -9.81 -15.66 -19.39
C LEU A 417 -9.04 -14.56 -20.12
N GLU A 418 -8.63 -14.85 -21.35
CA GLU A 418 -7.87 -13.90 -22.17
C GLU A 418 -8.65 -12.60 -22.36
N SER A 419 -9.93 -12.67 -22.71
CA SER A 419 -10.78 -11.48 -22.88
C SER A 419 -10.87 -10.62 -21.62
N VAL A 420 -11.11 -11.22 -20.45
CA VAL A 420 -11.16 -10.50 -19.16
C VAL A 420 -9.83 -9.81 -18.85
N LEU A 421 -8.71 -10.50 -19.05
CA LEU A 421 -7.38 -9.94 -18.76
C LEU A 421 -6.98 -8.86 -19.76
N LEU A 422 -7.31 -9.01 -21.05
CA LEU A 422 -7.05 -8.00 -22.06
C LEU A 422 -7.89 -6.74 -21.83
N GLU A 423 -9.14 -6.89 -21.37
CA GLU A 423 -9.96 -5.75 -20.96
C GLU A 423 -9.32 -5.02 -19.77
N ALA A 424 -8.94 -5.73 -18.70
CA ALA A 424 -8.24 -5.17 -17.56
C ALA A 424 -6.94 -4.45 -17.96
N LYS A 425 -6.14 -5.09 -18.82
CA LYS A 425 -4.93 -4.49 -19.41
C LYS A 425 -5.25 -3.19 -20.12
N SER A 426 -6.30 -3.12 -20.92
CA SER A 426 -6.66 -1.92 -21.70
C SER A 426 -6.92 -0.70 -20.79
N TYR A 427 -7.54 -0.92 -19.63
CA TYR A 427 -7.76 0.14 -18.64
C TYR A 427 -6.43 0.65 -18.06
N LEU A 428 -5.55 -0.26 -17.65
CA LEU A 428 -4.29 0.09 -17.00
C LEU A 428 -3.26 0.67 -17.98
N GLN A 429 -3.14 0.09 -19.18
CA GLN A 429 -2.11 0.45 -20.14
C GLN A 429 -2.14 1.94 -20.47
N ASP A 430 -3.30 2.47 -20.82
CA ASP A 430 -3.43 3.90 -21.14
C ASP A 430 -3.12 4.79 -19.93
N ALA A 431 -3.60 4.44 -18.72
CA ALA A 431 -3.31 5.20 -17.51
C ALA A 431 -1.81 5.25 -17.18
N PHE A 432 -1.09 4.14 -17.39
CA PHE A 432 0.33 4.04 -17.06
C PHE A 432 1.25 4.63 -18.14
N GLU A 433 1.00 4.30 -19.41
CA GLU A 433 1.79 4.80 -20.54
C GLU A 433 1.60 6.31 -20.75
N THR A 434 0.53 6.91 -20.22
CA THR A 434 0.30 8.36 -20.24
C THR A 434 0.52 8.99 -18.85
N LYS A 435 -0.49 8.97 -17.99
CA LYS A 435 -0.59 9.81 -16.78
C LYS A 435 0.41 9.43 -15.69
N ALA A 436 0.63 8.13 -15.45
CA ALA A 436 1.67 7.72 -14.49
C ALA A 436 3.08 8.06 -15.00
N THR A 437 3.33 7.88 -16.30
CA THR A 437 4.61 8.26 -16.92
C THR A 437 4.82 9.78 -16.89
N GLU A 438 3.79 10.58 -17.20
CA GLU A 438 3.83 12.05 -17.06
C GLU A 438 4.14 12.48 -15.62
N PHE A 439 3.51 11.85 -14.64
CA PHE A 439 3.81 12.10 -13.22
C PHE A 439 5.31 11.87 -12.93
N LEU A 440 5.87 10.73 -13.31
CA LEU A 440 7.28 10.43 -13.04
C LEU A 440 8.24 11.35 -13.84
N LEU A 441 7.90 11.73 -15.07
CA LEU A 441 8.71 12.67 -15.84
C LEU A 441 8.73 14.07 -15.20
N ASN A 442 7.60 14.51 -14.65
CA ASN A 442 7.45 15.86 -14.06
C ASN A 442 8.07 15.97 -12.66
N TRP A 443 8.08 14.89 -11.89
CA TRP A 443 8.53 14.89 -10.48
C TRP A 443 9.96 14.40 -10.28
N GLN A 444 10.70 14.15 -11.37
CA GLN A 444 12.10 13.75 -11.32
C GLN A 444 13.00 14.90 -10.79
N ILE A 445 14.02 14.55 -9.99
CA ILE A 445 14.98 15.52 -9.44
C ILE A 445 16.37 15.20 -9.96
N LYS A 446 16.94 16.11 -10.76
CA LYS A 446 18.30 15.99 -11.29
C LYS A 446 19.33 16.20 -10.17
N ASP A 447 20.27 15.27 -10.02
CA ASP A 447 21.38 15.30 -9.05
C ASP A 447 22.73 15.14 -9.79
N GLY A 448 22.91 15.93 -10.84
CA GLY A 448 24.06 15.86 -11.75
C GLY A 448 23.67 15.64 -13.20
N VAL A 449 24.66 15.30 -14.04
CA VAL A 449 24.48 15.14 -15.50
C VAL A 449 23.81 13.80 -15.85
N ASP A 450 24.03 12.76 -15.03
CA ASP A 450 23.66 11.38 -15.31
C ASP A 450 22.92 10.70 -14.14
N LYS A 451 22.38 11.50 -13.22
CA LYS A 451 21.76 11.05 -11.97
C LYS A 451 20.45 11.78 -11.73
N THR A 452 19.43 10.99 -11.49
CA THR A 452 18.07 11.47 -11.20
C THR A 452 17.53 10.69 -10.03
N HIS A 453 16.73 11.33 -9.18
CA HIS A 453 16.07 10.64 -8.08
C HIS A 453 14.66 11.17 -7.87
N PHE A 454 13.95 10.49 -7.01
CA PHE A 454 12.59 10.80 -6.60
C PHE A 454 12.53 10.92 -5.08
N ARG A 455 11.50 11.59 -4.60
CA ARG A 455 11.17 11.72 -3.18
C ARG A 455 9.67 11.86 -3.05
N ASP A 456 9.15 11.47 -1.90
CA ASP A 456 7.75 11.68 -1.56
C ASP A 456 7.67 12.80 -0.51
N PHE A 457 7.02 12.58 0.62
CA PHE A 457 6.80 13.62 1.63
C PHE A 457 7.73 13.52 2.84
N ILE A 458 8.39 12.40 3.12
CA ILE A 458 9.09 12.20 4.39
C ILE A 458 10.36 13.07 4.43
N GLY A 459 10.39 14.04 5.36
CA GLY A 459 11.51 14.97 5.52
C GLY A 459 11.62 16.05 4.43
N LEU A 460 10.57 16.24 3.62
CA LEU A 460 10.54 17.24 2.55
C LEU A 460 10.51 18.69 3.09
N ASN A 461 9.75 18.91 4.16
CA ASN A 461 9.54 20.23 4.76
C ASN A 461 10.38 20.45 6.04
N ASP A 462 11.49 19.71 6.17
CA ASP A 462 12.42 19.91 7.28
C ASP A 462 13.17 21.24 7.16
N THR A 463 13.64 21.73 8.30
CA THR A 463 14.33 23.01 8.47
C THR A 463 15.55 22.82 9.37
N ASN A 464 16.55 23.67 9.21
CA ASN A 464 17.68 23.70 10.13
C ASN A 464 17.32 24.36 11.48
N LEU A 465 18.28 24.45 12.40
CA LEU A 465 18.10 25.08 13.73
C LEU A 465 17.64 26.55 13.68
N PHE A 466 17.76 27.22 12.52
CA PHE A 466 17.36 28.61 12.30
C PHE A 466 16.06 28.74 11.50
N GLY A 467 15.34 27.63 11.29
CA GLY A 467 14.08 27.62 10.54
C GLY A 467 14.22 27.77 9.03
N LYS A 468 15.44 27.67 8.48
CA LYS A 468 15.62 27.70 7.01
C LYS A 468 15.29 26.32 6.43
N PRO A 469 14.56 26.23 5.31
CA PRO A 469 14.28 24.96 4.64
C PRO A 469 15.54 24.16 4.35
N GLU A 470 15.56 22.91 4.77
CA GLU A 470 16.66 21.96 4.58
C GLU A 470 16.11 20.55 4.41
N SER A 471 15.51 20.30 3.24
CA SER A 471 14.89 19.02 2.89
C SER A 471 15.88 17.86 3.03
N LYS A 472 15.51 16.84 3.80
CA LYS A 472 16.32 15.63 4.00
C LYS A 472 15.98 14.53 3.00
N ASN A 473 14.78 14.56 2.44
CA ASN A 473 14.27 13.56 1.48
C ASN A 473 14.49 12.13 2.01
N ASP A 474 13.98 11.85 3.21
CA ASP A 474 14.29 10.62 3.94
C ASP A 474 13.70 9.36 3.30
N ASP A 475 12.81 9.52 2.31
CA ASP A 475 12.23 8.46 1.48
C ASP A 475 12.81 8.39 0.05
N ALA A 476 13.89 9.11 -0.23
CA ALA A 476 14.41 9.22 -1.60
C ALA A 476 14.88 7.89 -2.18
N ILE A 477 15.51 7.03 -1.36
CA ILE A 477 15.96 5.70 -1.80
C ILE A 477 14.75 4.85 -2.22
N PHE A 478 13.72 4.83 -1.37
CA PHE A 478 12.50 4.06 -1.62
C PHE A 478 11.75 4.56 -2.85
N SER A 479 11.47 5.86 -2.90
CA SER A 479 10.74 6.51 -3.99
C SER A 479 11.45 6.31 -5.33
N THR A 480 12.79 6.39 -5.35
CA THR A 480 13.58 6.17 -6.56
C THR A 480 13.55 4.71 -7.01
N ALA A 481 13.67 3.76 -6.08
CA ALA A 481 13.53 2.35 -6.41
C ALA A 481 12.14 2.02 -6.99
N GLN A 482 11.08 2.55 -6.38
CA GLN A 482 9.72 2.37 -6.89
C GLN A 482 9.52 3.01 -8.26
N ALA A 483 10.01 4.23 -8.49
CA ALA A 483 9.92 4.87 -9.81
C ALA A 483 10.59 4.03 -10.91
N ILE A 484 11.74 3.40 -10.63
CA ILE A 484 12.39 2.48 -11.56
C ILE A 484 11.50 1.25 -11.80
N ASN A 485 11.00 0.60 -10.75
CA ASN A 485 10.13 -0.56 -10.85
C ASN A 485 8.85 -0.25 -11.66
N ILE A 486 8.22 0.90 -11.43
CA ILE A 486 7.02 1.36 -12.15
C ILE A 486 7.30 1.52 -13.64
N LEU A 487 8.38 2.23 -14.00
CA LEU A 487 8.72 2.48 -15.39
C LEU A 487 9.08 1.20 -16.13
N ILE A 488 9.83 0.30 -15.48
CA ILE A 488 10.13 -1.02 -16.05
C ILE A 488 8.85 -1.83 -16.22
N ALA A 489 8.01 -1.95 -15.20
CA ALA A 489 6.74 -2.69 -15.26
C ALA A 489 5.79 -2.13 -16.33
N THR A 490 5.78 -0.81 -16.53
CA THR A 490 4.93 -0.15 -17.53
C THR A 490 5.41 -0.39 -18.95
N TRP A 491 6.72 -0.24 -19.19
CA TRP A 491 7.27 -0.12 -20.54
C TRP A 491 8.06 -1.34 -21.01
N THR A 492 8.06 -2.43 -20.25
CA THR A 492 8.73 -3.67 -20.62
C THR A 492 7.80 -4.88 -20.52
N PHE A 493 8.25 -5.99 -21.10
CA PHE A 493 7.66 -7.30 -20.90
C PHE A 493 8.77 -8.34 -20.79
N GLN A 494 8.48 -9.47 -20.15
CA GLN A 494 9.41 -10.58 -20.09
C GLN A 494 9.32 -11.47 -21.33
N ARG A 495 10.45 -11.71 -21.99
CA ARG A 495 10.54 -12.65 -23.11
C ARG A 495 10.31 -14.10 -22.66
N PRO A 496 9.44 -14.86 -23.35
CA PRO A 496 9.18 -16.26 -23.02
C PRO A 496 10.39 -17.19 -23.09
N ASP A 497 11.30 -16.93 -24.03
CA ASP A 497 12.41 -17.82 -24.38
C ASP A 497 13.67 -17.60 -23.55
N THR A 498 14.01 -16.34 -23.27
CA THR A 498 15.22 -15.97 -22.54
C THR A 498 14.95 -15.60 -21.07
N GLY A 499 13.72 -15.21 -20.74
CA GLY A 499 13.39 -14.59 -19.46
C GLY A 499 13.93 -13.16 -19.30
N SER A 500 14.56 -12.59 -20.34
CA SER A 500 15.04 -11.20 -20.34
C SER A 500 13.88 -10.21 -20.39
N LEU A 501 14.11 -9.01 -19.88
CA LEU A 501 13.17 -7.90 -20.01
C LEU A 501 13.47 -7.14 -21.30
N VAL A 502 12.43 -6.79 -22.05
CA VAL A 502 12.57 -6.05 -23.30
C VAL A 502 11.64 -4.85 -23.31
N TRP A 503 12.17 -3.71 -23.74
CA TRP A 503 11.38 -2.50 -23.97
C TRP A 503 10.29 -2.74 -25.01
N LYS A 504 9.08 -2.21 -24.76
CA LYS A 504 8.05 -2.09 -25.79
C LYS A 504 8.59 -1.22 -26.93
N THR A 505 8.20 -1.53 -28.16
CA THR A 505 8.70 -0.86 -29.38
C THR A 505 8.41 0.64 -29.40
N ASN A 506 7.33 1.07 -28.75
CA ASN A 506 6.90 2.46 -28.63
C ASN A 506 7.42 3.17 -27.36
N THR A 507 8.35 2.57 -26.60
CA THR A 507 8.85 3.19 -25.36
C THR A 507 9.59 4.51 -25.66
N PRO A 508 9.18 5.65 -25.08
CA PRO A 508 9.86 6.94 -25.26
C PRO A 508 11.32 6.91 -24.81
N ASN A 509 12.19 7.66 -25.49
CA ASN A 509 13.61 7.73 -25.14
C ASN A 509 13.83 8.41 -23.78
N GLU A 510 12.98 9.38 -23.44
CA GLU A 510 12.97 10.07 -22.16
C GLU A 510 12.76 9.09 -20.99
N VAL A 511 11.89 8.10 -21.17
CA VAL A 511 11.66 7.03 -20.19
C VAL A 511 12.91 6.17 -20.00
N LYS A 512 13.52 5.70 -21.10
CA LYS A 512 14.75 4.88 -21.04
C LYS A 512 15.88 5.64 -20.34
N GLN A 513 16.04 6.93 -20.66
CA GLN A 513 17.03 7.80 -20.04
C GLN A 513 16.73 8.06 -18.55
N LEU A 514 15.47 8.25 -18.19
CA LEU A 514 15.04 8.43 -16.80
C LEU A 514 15.35 7.19 -15.96
N VAL A 515 15.02 5.99 -16.46
CA VAL A 515 15.36 4.73 -15.79
C VAL A 515 16.88 4.61 -15.60
N LYS A 516 17.66 4.83 -16.66
CA LYS A 516 19.13 4.77 -16.61
C LYS A 516 19.73 5.74 -15.57
N THR A 517 19.31 7.00 -15.59
CA THR A 517 19.83 8.03 -14.66
C THR A 517 19.37 7.79 -13.22
N SER A 518 18.18 7.20 -13.03
CA SER A 518 17.68 6.81 -11.71
C SER A 518 18.44 5.61 -11.14
N VAL A 519 18.74 4.61 -11.96
CA VAL A 519 19.59 3.47 -11.58
C VAL A 519 20.97 3.93 -11.17
N ASN A 520 21.57 4.87 -11.92
CA ASN A 520 22.86 5.47 -11.56
C ASN A 520 22.84 6.13 -10.18
N TRP A 521 21.80 6.91 -9.88
CA TRP A 521 21.68 7.54 -8.58
C TRP A 521 21.48 6.50 -7.46
N LEU A 522 20.61 5.51 -7.68
CA LEU A 522 20.27 4.50 -6.68
C LEU A 522 21.48 3.64 -6.31
N GLN A 523 22.25 3.16 -7.28
CA GLN A 523 23.42 2.30 -7.00
C GLN A 523 24.53 2.99 -6.20
N GLU A 524 24.60 4.33 -6.27
CA GLU A 524 25.54 5.13 -5.49
C GLU A 524 25.01 5.47 -4.11
N ASN A 525 23.69 5.71 -3.98
CA ASN A 525 23.10 6.26 -2.77
C ASN A 525 22.40 5.24 -1.88
N VAL A 526 22.12 4.02 -2.34
CA VAL A 526 21.36 3.02 -1.56
C VAL A 526 22.00 2.68 -0.21
N PHE A 527 23.33 2.79 -0.07
CA PHE A 527 24.05 2.63 1.21
C PHE A 527 24.65 3.93 1.74
N ASN A 528 24.38 5.05 1.08
CA ASN A 528 24.90 6.34 1.50
C ASN A 528 24.13 6.81 2.74
N LYS A 529 24.86 7.16 3.80
CA LYS A 529 24.28 7.68 5.05
C LYS A 529 23.63 9.05 4.91
N LYS A 530 23.81 9.73 3.75
CA LYS A 530 23.15 11.00 3.41
C LYS A 530 21.62 10.87 3.42
N PHE A 531 21.11 9.75 2.92
CA PHE A 531 19.67 9.51 2.82
C PHE A 531 19.27 8.41 3.80
N LYS A 532 18.09 8.55 4.40
CA LYS A 532 17.48 7.47 5.18
C LYS A 532 16.82 6.47 4.22
N THR A 533 16.51 5.31 4.77
CA THR A 533 15.80 4.21 4.08
C THR A 533 14.32 4.21 4.44
N PHE A 534 13.78 5.37 4.86
CA PHE A 534 12.39 5.44 5.28
C PHE A 534 11.46 5.27 4.11
N ASN A 535 10.26 4.81 4.43
CA ASN A 535 9.12 4.74 3.55
C ASN A 535 7.86 4.87 4.42
N ALA A 536 6.76 5.28 3.82
CA ALA A 536 5.45 5.24 4.45
C ALA A 536 4.61 4.23 3.68
N PHE A 537 4.93 2.93 3.85
CA PHE A 537 4.18 1.88 3.17
C PHE A 537 2.78 1.70 3.75
N PHE A 538 2.54 2.15 4.98
CA PHE A 538 1.23 2.15 5.62
C PHE A 538 1.16 3.32 6.62
N SER A 539 -0.03 3.74 7.02
CA SER A 539 -0.27 4.85 7.94
C SER A 539 -1.67 4.80 8.53
N GLY A 540 -1.90 5.56 9.61
CA GLY A 540 -3.26 5.75 10.14
C GLY A 540 -4.14 6.49 9.12
N SER A 541 -5.44 6.14 9.07
CA SER A 541 -6.39 6.69 8.08
C SER A 541 -6.67 8.19 8.21
N VAL A 542 -6.24 8.82 9.30
CA VAL A 542 -6.34 10.26 9.55
C VAL A 542 -4.95 10.86 9.51
N LYS A 543 -4.73 11.77 8.55
CA LYS A 543 -3.48 12.53 8.38
C LYS A 543 -3.47 13.83 9.19
N GLY A 544 -4.65 14.28 9.59
CA GLY A 544 -4.91 15.49 10.35
C GLY A 544 -6.39 15.80 10.36
N PHE A 545 -6.76 16.93 10.97
CA PHE A 545 -8.17 17.29 11.17
C PHE A 545 -8.98 17.31 9.87
N SER A 546 -8.41 17.78 8.76
CA SER A 546 -9.08 17.86 7.45
C SER A 546 -9.40 16.50 6.82
N SER A 547 -8.85 15.41 7.32
CA SER A 547 -9.01 14.05 6.75
C SER A 547 -9.99 13.16 7.53
N LEU A 548 -10.70 13.72 8.51
CA LEU A 548 -11.76 13.00 9.22
C LEU A 548 -13.03 12.88 8.34
N PRO A 549 -13.72 11.74 8.36
CA PRO A 549 -14.87 11.49 7.48
C PRO A 549 -16.09 12.37 7.77
N PHE A 550 -16.25 12.82 9.02
CA PHE A 550 -17.42 13.57 9.48
C PHE A 550 -17.59 14.96 8.83
N TRP A 551 -16.54 15.48 8.19
CA TRP A 551 -16.58 16.79 7.54
C TRP A 551 -17.11 16.75 6.10
N TYR A 552 -17.30 15.56 5.54
CA TYR A 552 -17.67 15.38 4.14
C TYR A 552 -19.18 15.10 4.01
N PRO A 553 -19.79 15.43 2.85
CA PRO A 553 -21.21 15.18 2.60
C PRO A 553 -21.65 13.73 2.85
N SER A 554 -22.81 13.57 3.50
CA SER A 554 -23.41 12.28 3.85
C SER A 554 -24.93 12.33 3.68
N ASN A 555 -25.52 11.23 3.23
CA ASN A 555 -26.97 11.03 3.14
C ASN A 555 -27.44 9.82 3.99
N PHE A 556 -26.54 9.18 4.73
CA PHE A 556 -26.83 8.03 5.59
C PHE A 556 -26.23 8.23 6.97
N VAL A 557 -27.08 8.50 7.97
CA VAL A 557 -26.64 8.73 9.35
C VAL A 557 -27.52 7.96 10.34
N GLN A 558 -26.90 7.03 11.07
CA GLN A 558 -27.58 6.17 12.03
C GLN A 558 -26.69 5.88 13.24
N PHE A 559 -27.29 5.67 14.42
CA PHE A 559 -26.59 5.01 15.52
C PHE A 559 -26.34 3.54 15.20
N LEU A 560 -25.39 2.91 15.90
CA LEU A 560 -25.10 1.48 15.79
C LEU A 560 -26.29 0.56 16.14
N ASN A 561 -27.28 1.05 16.89
CA ASN A 561 -28.52 0.32 17.14
C ASN A 561 -29.56 0.42 15.99
N GLY A 562 -29.26 1.16 14.91
CA GLY A 562 -30.11 1.33 13.73
C GLY A 562 -31.02 2.56 13.76
N THR A 563 -31.03 3.32 14.86
CA THR A 563 -31.84 4.53 14.98
C THR A 563 -31.29 5.61 14.04
N SER A 564 -32.15 6.17 13.18
CA SER A 564 -31.79 7.31 12.31
C SER A 564 -31.50 8.57 13.13
N VAL A 565 -30.55 9.37 12.66
CA VAL A 565 -30.03 10.51 13.41
C VAL A 565 -30.04 11.75 12.53
N ASP A 566 -30.47 12.89 13.08
CA ASP A 566 -30.28 14.19 12.44
C ASP A 566 -28.87 14.71 12.76
N PRO A 567 -27.98 14.86 11.76
CA PRO A 567 -26.60 15.29 11.96
C PRO A 567 -26.47 16.66 12.63
N SER A 568 -27.48 17.53 12.47
CA SER A 568 -27.50 18.86 13.08
C SER A 568 -27.81 18.85 14.59
N SER A 569 -28.26 17.71 15.11
CA SER A 569 -28.72 17.54 16.50
C SER A 569 -27.77 16.77 17.41
N ILE A 570 -26.67 16.23 16.88
CA ILE A 570 -25.77 15.34 17.62
C ILE A 570 -24.51 16.05 18.10
N SER A 571 -24.16 15.78 19.37
CA SER A 571 -22.88 16.18 19.95
C SER A 571 -21.74 15.38 19.29
N THR A 572 -20.56 15.98 19.21
CA THR A 572 -19.34 15.29 18.80
C THR A 572 -18.97 14.13 19.74
N ASP A 573 -19.45 14.16 20.99
CA ASP A 573 -19.13 13.15 22.01
C ASP A 573 -19.70 11.75 21.69
N VAL A 574 -20.72 11.67 20.84
CA VAL A 574 -21.37 10.39 20.46
C VAL A 574 -20.94 9.90 19.07
N LEU A 575 -20.01 10.59 18.40
CA LEU A 575 -19.55 10.22 17.05
C LEU A 575 -19.00 8.80 16.96
N GLY A 576 -18.42 8.30 18.06
CA GLY A 576 -17.95 6.92 18.15
C GLY A 576 -19.05 5.89 17.87
N ASP A 577 -20.31 6.19 18.18
CA ASP A 577 -21.45 5.28 18.05
C ASP A 577 -22.33 5.54 16.81
N VAL A 578 -21.85 6.41 15.92
CA VAL A 578 -22.58 6.81 14.71
C VAL A 578 -21.92 6.16 13.48
N ILE A 579 -22.78 5.69 12.58
CA ILE A 579 -22.45 5.36 11.19
C ILE A 579 -22.79 6.61 10.38
N TYR A 580 -21.78 7.26 9.80
CA TYR A 580 -21.91 8.50 9.04
C TYR A 580 -21.35 8.30 7.62
N GLY A 581 -22.21 7.94 6.67
CA GLY A 581 -21.81 7.39 5.37
C GLY A 581 -22.60 7.94 4.18
N VAL A 582 -22.22 7.53 2.99
CA VAL A 582 -22.97 7.82 1.76
C VAL A 582 -23.57 6.53 1.23
N GLN A 583 -24.90 6.49 1.14
CA GLN A 583 -25.63 5.43 0.44
C GLN A 583 -25.86 5.82 -1.02
N GLY A 584 -25.34 5.01 -1.95
CA GLY A 584 -25.48 5.22 -3.38
C GLY A 584 -24.85 6.52 -3.87
N THR A 585 -25.67 7.43 -4.39
CA THR A 585 -25.24 8.72 -4.96
C THR A 585 -26.07 9.88 -4.41
N ILE A 586 -25.44 11.04 -4.27
CA ILE A 586 -26.06 12.31 -3.88
C ILE A 586 -26.23 13.17 -5.13
N ASP A 587 -27.43 13.74 -5.31
CA ASP A 587 -27.73 14.67 -6.40
C ASP A 587 -26.76 15.86 -6.43
N GLU A 588 -26.46 16.42 -7.61
CA GLU A 588 -25.50 17.51 -7.77
C GLU A 588 -25.85 18.73 -6.91
N GLY A 589 -27.09 19.21 -6.98
CA GLY A 589 -27.50 20.41 -6.25
C GLY A 589 -27.49 20.19 -4.74
N GLU A 590 -27.83 18.98 -4.30
CA GLU A 590 -27.74 18.59 -2.89
C GLU A 590 -26.28 18.47 -2.43
N PHE A 591 -25.41 17.86 -3.22
CA PHE A 591 -23.99 17.70 -2.90
C PHE A 591 -23.26 19.03 -2.81
N GLU A 592 -23.50 19.95 -3.75
CA GLU A 592 -22.94 21.30 -3.72
C GLU A 592 -23.38 22.06 -2.45
N LYS A 593 -24.67 21.96 -2.11
CA LYS A 593 -25.20 22.54 -0.87
C LYS A 593 -24.56 21.93 0.37
N MET A 594 -24.43 20.59 0.40
CA MET A 594 -23.78 19.88 1.51
C MET A 594 -22.30 20.23 1.64
N THR A 595 -21.59 20.52 0.55
CA THR A 595 -20.17 20.90 0.61
C THR A 595 -19.99 22.31 1.18
N GLN A 596 -20.97 23.19 1.00
CA GLN A 596 -20.94 24.57 1.49
C GLN A 596 -21.44 24.72 2.94
N GLN A 597 -22.20 23.75 3.46
CA GLN A 597 -22.69 23.78 4.84
C GLN A 597 -21.66 23.17 5.81
N PRO A 598 -21.49 23.74 7.02
CA PRO A 598 -20.71 23.09 8.06
C PRO A 598 -21.35 21.78 8.52
N HIS A 599 -20.56 20.71 8.60
CA HIS A 599 -20.94 19.43 9.24
C HIS A 599 -20.33 19.41 10.63
N PHE A 600 -21.16 19.26 11.67
CA PHE A 600 -20.72 19.33 13.07
C PHE A 600 -19.87 20.58 13.39
N GLY A 601 -20.23 21.72 12.77
CA GLY A 601 -19.53 22.99 12.96
C GLY A 601 -18.28 23.20 12.11
N VAL A 602 -17.93 22.26 11.22
CA VAL A 602 -16.73 22.32 10.37
C VAL A 602 -17.10 22.28 8.89
N THR A 603 -16.54 23.19 8.10
CA THR A 603 -16.71 23.19 6.63
C THR A 603 -15.96 22.04 5.99
N THR A 604 -16.53 21.45 4.93
CA THR A 604 -15.87 20.39 4.16
C THR A 604 -14.51 20.85 3.63
N PRO A 605 -13.41 20.14 3.96
CA PRO A 605 -12.09 20.44 3.42
C PRO A 605 -12.03 20.05 1.94
N ILE A 606 -11.92 21.05 1.08
CA ILE A 606 -11.91 20.86 -0.39
C ILE A 606 -10.49 20.58 -0.89
N ASP A 607 -9.50 21.33 -0.38
CA ASP A 607 -8.12 21.28 -0.87
C ASP A 607 -7.22 20.36 -0.04
N PHE A 608 -6.35 19.60 -0.72
CA PHE A 608 -5.23 18.92 -0.09
C PHE A 608 -3.97 19.79 -0.15
N VAL A 609 -3.52 20.26 1.01
CA VAL A 609 -2.34 21.13 1.16
C VAL A 609 -1.02 20.35 1.37
N GLY A 610 -1.06 19.03 1.31
CA GLY A 610 0.09 18.15 1.51
C GLY A 610 0.10 17.42 2.87
N TYR A 611 1.03 16.47 3.03
CA TYR A 611 1.15 15.68 4.27
C TYR A 611 1.91 16.40 5.39
N ASN A 612 2.75 17.39 5.04
CA ASN A 612 3.61 18.11 5.98
C ASN A 612 3.07 19.51 6.28
N VAL A 613 1.98 19.57 7.03
CA VAL A 613 1.31 20.78 7.51
C VAL A 613 1.28 20.74 9.04
N LYS A 614 1.39 21.89 9.72
CA LYS A 614 1.69 21.92 11.16
C LYS A 614 0.66 21.19 12.02
N GLU A 615 -0.57 21.11 11.52
CA GLU A 615 -1.72 20.45 12.11
C GLU A 615 -1.79 18.95 11.79
N ASN A 616 -0.97 18.47 10.85
CA ASN A 616 -0.93 17.07 10.43
C ASN A 616 0.15 16.32 11.20
N VAL A 617 -0.28 15.50 12.16
CA VAL A 617 0.56 14.55 12.88
C VAL A 617 -0.14 13.20 12.82
N PHE A 618 0.52 12.20 12.24
CA PHE A 618 -0.07 10.88 12.05
C PHE A 618 0.98 9.77 12.13
N PRO A 619 0.61 8.57 12.58
CA PRO A 619 1.50 7.43 12.54
C PRO A 619 1.69 6.92 11.12
N PHE A 620 2.92 6.52 10.78
CA PHE A 620 3.26 5.82 9.56
C PHE A 620 4.19 4.65 9.86
N TRP A 621 4.15 3.63 9.01
CA TRP A 621 4.96 2.44 9.10
C TRP A 621 6.08 2.52 8.08
N SER A 622 7.28 2.22 8.54
CA SER A 622 8.50 2.25 7.74
C SER A 622 9.28 0.97 7.92
N SER A 623 9.72 0.36 6.82
CA SER A 623 10.59 -0.82 6.85
C SER A 623 11.85 -0.61 6.03
N THR A 624 12.99 -0.51 6.71
CA THR A 624 14.30 -0.45 6.06
C THR A 624 14.60 -1.67 5.18
N PRO A 625 14.39 -2.93 5.60
CA PRO A 625 14.60 -4.07 4.71
C PRO A 625 13.67 -4.04 3.49
N TYR A 626 12.47 -3.48 3.60
CA TYR A 626 11.61 -3.29 2.43
C TYR A 626 12.20 -2.34 1.41
N THR A 627 12.75 -1.19 1.84
CA THR A 627 13.49 -0.27 0.95
C THR A 627 14.64 -0.95 0.22
N TYR A 628 15.41 -1.77 0.93
CA TYR A 628 16.50 -2.53 0.29
C TYR A 628 15.97 -3.60 -0.68
N ALA A 629 14.87 -4.29 -0.35
CA ALA A 629 14.28 -5.31 -1.20
C ALA A 629 13.76 -4.73 -2.53
N VAL A 630 13.04 -3.61 -2.50
CA VAL A 630 12.57 -2.95 -3.73
C VAL A 630 13.72 -2.33 -4.53
N SER A 631 14.81 -1.92 -3.86
CA SER A 631 16.03 -1.47 -4.54
C SER A 631 16.75 -2.61 -5.24
N LEU A 632 16.81 -3.79 -4.62
CA LEU A 632 17.37 -5.01 -5.22
C LEU A 632 16.55 -5.42 -6.44
N LEU A 633 15.21 -5.39 -6.34
CA LEU A 633 14.31 -5.64 -7.46
C LEU A 633 14.60 -4.66 -8.62
N ALA A 634 14.58 -3.35 -8.36
CA ALA A 634 14.78 -2.32 -9.39
C ALA A 634 16.11 -2.48 -10.14
N LEU A 635 17.20 -2.68 -9.39
CA LEU A 635 18.52 -2.85 -9.97
C LEU A 635 18.64 -4.17 -10.74
N SER A 636 18.08 -5.27 -10.21
CA SER A 636 18.16 -6.58 -10.87
C SER A 636 17.31 -6.63 -12.14
N GLN A 637 16.13 -5.99 -12.16
CA GLN A 637 15.31 -5.85 -13.35
C GLN A 637 16.03 -5.04 -14.43
N TYR A 638 16.62 -3.89 -14.07
CA TYR A 638 17.40 -3.11 -15.02
C TYR A 638 18.58 -3.90 -15.58
N ASN A 639 19.24 -4.72 -14.77
CA ASN A 639 20.34 -5.59 -15.23
C ASN A 639 19.86 -6.70 -16.18
N ASN A 640 18.57 -7.02 -16.18
CA ASN A 640 17.95 -8.01 -17.06
C ASN A 640 17.39 -7.41 -18.37
N LEU A 641 17.54 -6.10 -18.54
CA LEU A 641 16.96 -5.35 -19.65
C LEU A 641 17.86 -5.39 -20.89
N GLU A 642 17.28 -5.77 -22.03
CA GLU A 642 17.94 -5.86 -23.36
C GLU A 642 17.62 -4.67 -24.28
#